data_AF-A0A099KY23-F1
#
_entry.id   AF-A0A099KY23-F1
#
_cell.length_a   1.000
_cell.length_b   1.000
_cell.length_c   1.000
_cell.angle_alpha   90.00
_cell.angle_beta   90.00
_cell.angle_gamma   90.00
#
_symmetry.space_group_name_H-M   'P 1'
#
loop_
_entity.id
_entity.type
_entity.pdbx_description
1 polymer ?
#
loop_
_entity_poly.entity_id
_entity_poly.type
_entity_poly.pdbx_seq_one_letter_code
_entity_poly.pdbx_strand_id
1 'polypeptide(L)'
;MQKRKFIFVTLTLIAVLIWLYPSERPYQYRQVKRLASAEENYLLPISPHISQVNRPDETFYFPIKLGHVGPSNSLYSGPKQYPFYCMTIDSGIGQPLVDNQEGFGVPVYENIALQTAIIGYSKDCLVKSHLQFYYLNNNEKLVKISPEQFSQLTSLRDAQLPLQLFRAEQGSINRFIYTIAMAITPEELGTRTKSSLWNKKLIYQFHGGSGIGFRQGRQKATRTITRRLEEVQKGYAIISSSGNRTSYTYNMLLAEDTARRVKLHFISLFGEPLYTVGIGGSGGGLAQYLIGQNSRGILDGLIPQYSYPDMLSQTIYTLDCDLFNNYFTFRAKDNSRWQQWDQRQLLEGMNSLHDFPQKIAFLQPVAQFMAGMVPSFPKGNSECINGYFGLSTFIHNPRQGFLRHFFSEDVVEQTNWNYWEDMAWLFGRDKYGLVESTWDNEGVQYGLSALKQRKITLAEFVHINKNIGSWKAQHQMRAETIVTPFGRKMPFWISLWGSDNITQVMDNELAPRRSASLKAIEAAYRGGQVFIGKLNLPIIDVRHYLEEKLDMHHISASFSTRLRLQQANGHYENQVIWVAKRDFDPTNQAFELMDLWLLKRLAFPELNAAQSKPVQLQDTCFDDQGSVLAEGKDVWHGNWNNGDYGKKDFKRGVCAEHYAIFSNSRIQAEGPWQGSVFKCYKIPFEQAIEQGMYADIDLTEQLTSLRAIFSQGVCDYSQGDAGRPSDL
;
A
#
# COMPACT_ATOMS: atom_id res chain seq x y z
N MET A 1 3.00 48.81 -25.23
CA MET A 1 4.24 48.07 -24.85
C MET A 1 4.65 48.23 -23.39
N GLN A 2 4.53 49.40 -22.76
CA GLN A 2 4.92 49.61 -21.36
C GLN A 2 4.15 48.75 -20.33
N LYS A 3 2.82 48.58 -20.47
CA LYS A 3 2.04 47.72 -19.55
C LYS A 3 2.47 46.25 -19.55
N ARG A 4 2.81 45.68 -20.72
CA ARG A 4 3.32 44.30 -20.83
C ARG A 4 4.71 44.16 -20.22
N LYS A 5 5.61 45.13 -20.43
CA LYS A 5 6.93 45.16 -19.78
C LYS A 5 6.81 45.29 -18.25
N PHE A 6 5.88 46.12 -17.76
CA PHE A 6 5.65 46.28 -16.32
C PHE A 6 5.15 44.99 -15.69
N ILE A 7 4.14 44.33 -16.28
CA ILE A 7 3.63 43.02 -15.81
C ILE A 7 4.74 41.97 -15.81
N PHE A 8 5.56 41.92 -16.88
CA PHE A 8 6.67 40.97 -16.96
C PHE A 8 7.70 41.24 -15.85
N VAL A 9 8.12 42.49 -15.65
CA VAL A 9 9.06 42.87 -14.60
C VAL A 9 8.49 42.56 -13.21
N THR A 10 7.21 42.84 -12.95
CA THR A 10 6.57 42.53 -11.67
C THR A 10 6.49 41.02 -11.44
N LEU A 11 6.15 40.21 -12.45
CA LEU A 11 6.14 38.75 -12.35
C LEU A 11 7.55 38.18 -12.11
N THR A 12 8.57 38.70 -12.80
CA THR A 12 9.97 38.30 -12.58
C THR A 12 10.44 38.70 -11.18
N LEU A 13 10.07 39.89 -10.70
CA LEU A 13 10.42 40.35 -9.34
C LEU A 13 9.73 39.50 -8.27
N ILE A 14 8.46 39.14 -8.47
CA ILE A 14 7.71 38.24 -7.59
C ILE A 14 8.35 36.84 -7.60
N ALA A 15 8.73 36.32 -8.77
CA ALA A 15 9.42 35.03 -8.88
C ALA A 15 10.77 35.04 -8.17
N VAL A 16 11.56 36.13 -8.29
CA VAL A 16 12.83 36.32 -7.57
C VAL A 16 12.59 36.43 -6.07
N LEU A 17 11.57 37.16 -5.62
CA LEU A 17 11.21 37.29 -4.20
C LEU A 17 10.70 35.97 -3.59
N ILE A 18 9.96 35.17 -4.36
CA ILE A 18 9.54 33.81 -3.96
C ILE A 18 10.75 32.87 -3.91
N TRP A 19 11.69 33.00 -4.84
CA TRP A 19 12.94 32.24 -4.86
C TRP A 19 13.87 32.59 -3.70
N LEU A 20 13.88 33.87 -3.28
CA LEU A 20 14.64 34.38 -2.13
C LEU A 20 13.96 34.12 -0.78
N TYR A 21 12.67 33.75 -0.75
CA TYR A 21 11.98 33.41 0.49
C TYR A 21 12.51 32.05 0.98
N PRO A 22 13.19 31.97 2.14
CA PRO A 22 13.71 30.70 2.61
C PRO A 22 12.52 29.77 2.83
N SER A 23 12.44 28.70 2.03
CA SER A 23 11.50 27.63 2.31
C SER A 23 11.89 27.06 3.67
N GLU A 24 11.08 27.28 4.70
CA GLU A 24 11.28 26.61 5.98
C GLU A 24 11.54 25.13 5.71
N ARG A 25 12.63 24.60 6.25
CA ARG A 25 12.96 23.17 6.16
C ARG A 25 12.55 22.53 7.50
N PRO A 26 11.26 22.22 7.73
CA PRO A 26 10.71 21.87 9.06
C PRO A 26 11.25 20.55 9.65
N TYR A 27 12.11 19.84 8.92
CA TYR A 27 12.74 18.59 9.35
C TYR A 27 14.26 18.70 9.51
N GLN A 28 14.89 19.78 9.02
CA GLN A 28 16.35 19.89 8.95
C GLN A 28 17.01 19.90 10.33
N TYR A 29 16.38 20.53 11.33
CA TYR A 29 16.88 20.54 12.70
C TYR A 29 16.90 19.15 13.34
N ARG A 30 16.16 18.18 12.79
CA ARG A 30 16.06 16.83 13.34
C ARG A 30 16.36 15.75 12.30
N GLN A 31 17.14 16.09 11.28
CA GLN A 31 17.55 15.15 10.25
C GLN A 31 18.53 14.12 10.82
N VAL A 32 18.48 12.90 10.30
CA VAL A 32 19.51 11.88 10.56
C VAL A 32 20.74 12.23 9.73
N LYS A 33 21.87 12.44 10.41
CA LYS A 33 23.13 12.87 9.77
C LYS A 33 24.17 11.76 9.64
N ARG A 34 23.96 10.62 10.32
CA ARG A 34 24.93 9.52 10.37
C ARG A 34 24.22 8.18 10.31
N LEU A 35 24.81 7.23 9.57
CA LEU A 35 24.35 5.86 9.46
C LEU A 35 24.73 5.05 10.70
N ALA A 36 23.76 4.41 11.33
CA ALA A 36 24.01 3.40 12.37
C ALA A 36 24.19 2.02 11.72
N SER A 37 24.93 1.14 12.39
CA SER A 37 24.99 -0.28 12.04
C SER A 37 23.84 -1.06 12.69
N ALA A 38 23.31 -2.01 11.95
CA ALA A 38 22.33 -2.96 12.49
C ALA A 38 23.05 -4.06 13.27
N GLU A 39 22.60 -4.33 14.49
CA GLU A 39 23.00 -5.51 15.24
C GLU A 39 22.32 -6.74 14.62
N GLU A 40 23.02 -7.88 14.63
CA GLU A 40 22.41 -9.16 14.28
C GLU A 40 21.23 -9.45 15.22
N ASN A 41 20.16 -9.97 14.65
CA ASN A 41 18.97 -10.34 15.40
C ASN A 41 18.34 -11.54 14.72
N TYR A 42 17.64 -12.36 15.51
CA TYR A 42 17.04 -13.59 15.01
C TYR A 42 16.06 -13.31 13.87
N LEU A 43 16.22 -14.03 12.77
CA LEU A 43 15.33 -14.02 11.62
C LEU A 43 14.68 -15.39 11.50
N LEU A 44 13.35 -15.40 11.44
CA LEU A 44 12.58 -16.62 11.26
C LEU A 44 12.98 -17.28 9.92
N PRO A 45 13.22 -18.61 9.88
CA PRO A 45 13.45 -19.28 8.62
C PRO A 45 12.19 -19.17 7.74
N ILE A 46 12.41 -19.00 6.44
CA ILE A 46 11.33 -18.88 5.44
C ILE A 46 11.04 -20.20 4.72
N SER A 47 11.79 -21.27 5.03
CA SER A 47 11.57 -22.61 4.47
C SER A 47 11.30 -23.64 5.58
N PRO A 48 10.16 -24.36 5.57
CA PRO A 48 9.06 -24.23 4.60
C PRO A 48 8.35 -22.86 4.76
N HIS A 49 7.29 -22.60 3.98
CA HIS A 49 6.56 -21.32 4.04
C HIS A 49 6.32 -20.87 5.49
N ILE A 50 6.50 -19.57 5.75
CA ILE A 50 6.53 -19.00 7.10
C ILE A 50 5.31 -19.32 7.96
N SER A 51 4.17 -19.63 7.34
CA SER A 51 2.97 -20.08 8.03
C SER A 51 3.08 -21.44 8.71
N GLN A 52 4.05 -22.24 8.32
CA GLN A 52 4.35 -23.56 8.87
C GLN A 52 5.48 -23.51 9.90
N VAL A 53 6.11 -22.34 10.07
CA VAL A 53 7.23 -22.15 10.99
C VAL A 53 6.70 -21.69 12.35
N ASN A 54 7.16 -22.37 13.40
CA ASN A 54 6.84 -22.01 14.78
C ASN A 54 7.56 -20.72 15.16
N ARG A 55 6.85 -19.83 15.85
CA ARG A 55 7.43 -18.61 16.38
C ARG A 55 8.20 -18.94 17.66
N PRO A 56 9.33 -18.28 17.94
CA PRO A 56 9.99 -18.41 19.23
C PRO A 56 9.10 -17.88 20.36
N ASP A 57 9.35 -18.35 21.58
CA ASP A 57 8.70 -17.85 22.78
C ASP A 57 9.05 -16.39 23.04
N GLU A 58 8.12 -15.65 23.65
CA GLU A 58 8.36 -14.25 24.01
C GLU A 58 9.42 -14.17 25.13
N THR A 59 10.40 -13.28 24.92
CA THR A 59 11.51 -13.06 25.86
C THR A 59 11.30 -11.80 26.72
N PHE A 60 10.43 -10.89 26.30
CA PHE A 60 10.10 -9.69 27.05
C PHE A 60 8.93 -9.92 28.02
N TYR A 61 9.11 -9.52 29.28
CA TYR A 61 8.05 -9.62 30.30
C TYR A 61 7.01 -8.49 30.14
N PHE A 62 5.84 -8.84 29.60
CA PHE A 62 4.67 -7.96 29.57
C PHE A 62 3.88 -8.05 30.89
N PRO A 63 3.21 -6.97 31.34
CA PRO A 63 3.05 -5.69 30.66
C PRO A 63 4.27 -4.77 30.79
N ILE A 64 4.49 -3.90 29.80
CA ILE A 64 5.48 -2.82 29.90
C ILE A 64 5.10 -1.92 31.08
N LYS A 65 6.01 -1.62 32.00
CA LYS A 65 5.73 -0.71 33.12
C LYS A 65 5.55 0.74 32.64
N LEU A 66 4.66 1.51 33.28
CA LEU A 66 4.57 2.96 33.01
C LEU A 66 5.92 3.62 33.31
N GLY A 67 6.36 4.53 32.44
CA GLY A 67 7.69 5.14 32.51
C GLY A 67 8.82 4.29 31.92
N HIS A 68 8.56 3.06 31.49
CA HIS A 68 9.53 2.18 30.83
C HIS A 68 9.22 2.00 29.33
N VAL A 69 10.22 1.53 28.59
CA VAL A 69 10.12 1.20 27.16
C VAL A 69 9.81 -0.28 26.97
N GLY A 70 9.11 -0.63 25.89
CA GLY A 70 8.98 -2.02 25.44
C GLY A 70 10.25 -2.52 24.75
N PRO A 71 10.24 -3.77 24.25
CA PRO A 71 11.38 -4.34 23.54
C PRO A 71 11.72 -3.51 22.30
N SER A 72 13.01 -3.25 22.07
CA SER A 72 13.48 -2.45 20.92
C SER A 72 13.78 -3.32 19.69
N ASN A 73 14.27 -4.54 19.88
CA ASN A 73 14.53 -5.52 18.84
C ASN A 73 13.26 -6.34 18.56
N SER A 74 13.04 -6.71 17.30
CA SER A 74 12.02 -7.69 16.96
C SER A 74 12.36 -9.05 17.53
N LEU A 75 11.36 -9.89 17.75
CA LEU A 75 11.60 -11.24 18.26
C LEU A 75 12.17 -12.17 17.17
N TYR A 76 11.73 -11.99 15.92
CA TYR A 76 12.05 -12.92 14.82
C TYR A 76 12.04 -12.30 13.42
N SER A 77 12.09 -10.96 13.29
CA SER A 77 12.04 -10.30 11.98
C SER A 77 13.41 -9.84 11.46
N GLY A 78 14.50 -10.39 12.01
CA GLY A 78 15.86 -10.05 11.65
C GLY A 78 16.35 -8.69 12.17
N PRO A 79 17.51 -8.22 11.67
CA PRO A 79 18.14 -6.98 12.09
C PRO A 79 17.28 -5.72 11.86
N LYS A 80 17.55 -4.68 12.64
CA LYS A 80 16.93 -3.36 12.47
C LYS A 80 17.37 -2.70 11.16
N GLN A 81 16.44 -2.11 10.44
CA GLN A 81 16.77 -1.23 9.30
C GLN A 81 17.34 0.12 9.80
N TYR A 82 18.42 0.57 9.16
CA TYR A 82 19.00 1.91 9.26
C TYR A 82 19.36 2.46 7.87
N PRO A 83 19.36 3.79 7.66
CA PRO A 83 19.05 4.84 8.63
C PRO A 83 17.58 4.82 9.07
N PHE A 84 17.25 5.42 10.22
CA PHE A 84 15.90 5.41 10.75
C PHE A 84 15.51 6.75 11.37
N TYR A 85 14.39 7.32 10.92
CA TYR A 85 13.90 8.63 11.35
C TYR A 85 12.74 8.53 12.35
N CYS A 86 12.79 9.27 13.46
CA CYS A 86 11.76 9.21 14.50
C CYS A 86 10.59 10.18 14.26
N MET A 87 9.36 9.70 14.44
CA MET A 87 8.12 10.47 14.23
C MET A 87 7.35 10.71 15.54
N THR A 88 8.04 10.66 16.69
CA THR A 88 7.45 10.87 18.03
C THR A 88 6.87 12.28 18.18
N ILE A 89 7.60 13.31 17.70
CA ILE A 89 7.13 14.71 17.73
C ILE A 89 5.90 14.87 16.83
N ASP A 90 5.92 14.31 15.61
CA ASP A 90 4.79 14.34 14.68
C ASP A 90 3.56 13.58 15.17
N SER A 91 3.76 12.71 16.17
CA SER A 91 2.76 11.93 16.90
C SER A 91 2.25 12.64 18.15
N GLY A 92 2.86 13.76 18.56
CA GLY A 92 2.41 14.56 19.70
C GLY A 92 2.78 13.96 21.07
N ILE A 93 3.79 13.10 21.13
CA ILE A 93 4.24 12.41 22.36
C ILE A 93 5.63 12.86 22.83
N GLY A 94 6.16 13.93 22.24
CA GLY A 94 7.46 14.51 22.61
C GLY A 94 8.65 13.93 21.82
N GLN A 95 9.85 14.22 22.30
CA GLN A 95 11.10 13.73 21.71
C GLN A 95 11.33 12.25 22.05
N PRO A 96 12.02 11.47 21.19
CA PRO A 96 12.40 10.11 21.54
C PRO A 96 13.48 10.12 22.65
N LEU A 97 13.71 8.98 23.29
CA LEU A 97 14.78 8.83 24.27
C LEU A 97 16.16 8.92 23.60
N VAL A 98 17.10 9.58 24.29
CA VAL A 98 18.53 9.50 23.95
C VAL A 98 19.00 8.07 24.16
N ASP A 99 19.56 7.47 23.12
CA ASP A 99 20.13 6.11 23.14
C ASP A 99 21.60 6.06 22.71
N ASN A 100 22.17 7.19 22.27
CA ASN A 100 23.58 7.29 21.87
C ASN A 100 24.07 8.76 21.93
N GLN A 101 25.40 8.95 21.97
CA GLN A 101 26.08 10.26 21.94
C GLN A 101 26.91 10.45 20.66
N GLU A 102 26.98 9.41 19.81
CA GLU A 102 27.85 9.31 18.64
C GLU A 102 27.26 9.96 17.38
N GLY A 103 26.03 10.49 17.46
CA GLY A 103 25.37 11.17 16.35
C GLY A 103 24.47 10.28 15.50
N PHE A 104 24.16 9.06 15.95
CA PHE A 104 23.33 8.12 15.20
C PHE A 104 21.84 8.44 15.36
N GLY A 105 21.12 8.53 14.25
CA GLY A 105 19.68 8.83 14.27
C GLY A 105 19.35 10.31 14.41
N VAL A 106 18.18 10.62 14.98
CA VAL A 106 17.71 12.01 15.10
C VAL A 106 18.33 12.68 16.33
N PRO A 107 18.70 13.98 16.28
CA PRO A 107 19.13 14.71 17.47
C PRO A 107 17.98 14.91 18.45
N VAL A 108 18.30 14.85 19.74
CA VAL A 108 17.40 15.14 20.86
C VAL A 108 17.90 16.39 21.56
N TYR A 109 17.03 17.36 21.75
CA TYR A 109 17.33 18.67 22.31
C TYR A 109 16.94 18.74 23.78
N GLU A 110 17.62 19.58 24.55
CA GLU A 110 17.15 19.96 25.90
C GLU A 110 15.76 20.61 25.84
N ASN A 111 15.59 21.54 24.90
CA ASN A 111 14.32 22.16 24.57
C ASN A 111 14.11 22.19 23.05
N ILE A 112 13.15 21.39 22.58
CA ILE A 112 12.83 21.25 21.15
C ILE A 112 12.28 22.53 20.51
N ALA A 113 11.73 23.45 21.30
CA ALA A 113 11.25 24.74 20.79
C ALA A 113 12.41 25.71 20.52
N LEU A 114 13.48 25.64 21.33
CA LEU A 114 14.66 26.50 21.19
C LEU A 114 15.66 25.97 20.18
N GLN A 115 15.82 24.65 20.07
CA GLN A 115 16.72 23.98 19.13
C GLN A 115 18.20 24.41 19.27
N THR A 116 18.60 24.87 20.46
CA THR A 116 19.94 25.43 20.73
C THR A 116 20.94 24.41 21.26
N ALA A 117 20.51 23.48 22.10
CA ALA A 117 21.37 22.51 22.78
C ALA A 117 20.91 21.06 22.53
N ILE A 118 21.76 20.27 21.86
CA ILE A 118 21.56 18.83 21.67
C ILE A 118 22.11 18.10 22.89
N ILE A 119 21.32 17.23 23.50
CA ILE A 119 21.68 16.42 24.68
C ILE A 119 22.03 14.96 24.34
N GLY A 120 21.85 14.58 23.08
CA GLY A 120 22.19 13.26 22.55
C GLY A 120 21.37 12.95 21.30
N TYR A 121 21.35 11.68 20.90
CA TYR A 121 20.67 11.23 19.67
C TYR A 121 19.82 9.99 19.93
N SER A 122 18.88 9.74 19.03
CA SER A 122 18.01 8.57 19.06
C SER A 122 18.01 7.85 17.72
N LYS A 123 18.62 6.67 17.67
CA LYS A 123 18.59 5.78 16.51
C LYS A 123 17.41 4.80 16.55
N ASP A 124 16.92 4.48 17.75
CA ASP A 124 15.87 3.47 17.96
C ASP A 124 14.51 4.05 18.31
N CYS A 125 14.38 5.38 18.39
CA CYS A 125 13.10 6.07 18.49
C CYS A 125 12.21 5.62 19.67
N LEU A 126 12.83 5.17 20.77
CA LEU A 126 12.12 4.57 21.90
C LEU A 126 11.34 5.63 22.68
N VAL A 127 10.17 5.24 23.17
CA VAL A 127 9.26 6.11 23.94
C VAL A 127 8.75 5.36 25.16
N LYS A 128 8.82 6.03 26.32
CA LYS A 128 8.30 5.50 27.59
C LYS A 128 6.78 5.38 27.54
N SER A 129 6.28 4.28 28.10
CA SER A 129 4.85 4.00 28.22
C SER A 129 4.20 5.02 29.16
N HIS A 130 3.17 5.71 28.70
CA HIS A 130 2.49 6.76 29.45
C HIS A 130 1.00 6.80 29.13
N LEU A 131 0.22 7.34 30.08
CA LEU A 131 -1.22 7.51 29.95
C LEU A 131 -1.58 8.92 29.49
N GLN A 132 -2.63 9.01 28.69
CA GLN A 132 -3.29 10.23 28.27
C GLN A 132 -4.80 10.04 28.41
N PHE A 133 -5.50 11.10 28.80
CA PHE A 133 -6.94 11.09 29.01
C PHE A 133 -7.59 12.15 28.14
N TYR A 134 -8.79 11.86 27.65
CA TYR A 134 -9.51 12.71 26.72
C TYR A 134 -10.99 12.77 27.05
N TYR A 135 -11.63 13.90 26.75
CA TYR A 135 -13.09 14.01 26.64
C TYR A 135 -13.49 14.35 25.21
N LEU A 136 -14.73 14.03 24.85
CA LEU A 136 -15.35 14.46 23.60
C LEU A 136 -16.02 15.82 23.81
N ASN A 137 -15.68 16.79 22.98
CA ASN A 137 -16.31 18.11 23.01
C ASN A 137 -17.56 18.19 22.10
N ASN A 138 -18.31 19.28 22.18
CA ASN A 138 -19.53 19.53 21.41
C ASN A 138 -19.36 19.52 19.88
N ASN A 139 -18.11 19.54 19.39
CA ASN A 139 -17.78 19.44 17.98
C ASN A 139 -17.24 18.05 17.59
N GLU A 140 -17.48 17.04 18.43
CA GLU A 140 -17.01 15.66 18.27
C GLU A 140 -15.48 15.53 18.16
N LYS A 141 -14.75 16.46 18.79
CA LYS A 141 -13.29 16.42 18.85
C LYS A 141 -12.81 15.99 20.22
N LEU A 142 -11.79 15.15 20.22
CA LEU A 142 -11.11 14.72 21.44
C LEU A 142 -10.18 15.82 21.94
N VAL A 143 -10.42 16.23 23.18
CA VAL A 143 -9.62 17.23 23.89
C VAL A 143 -8.91 16.53 25.05
N LYS A 144 -7.60 16.77 25.18
CA LYS A 144 -6.77 16.15 26.23
C LYS A 144 -7.12 16.76 27.59
N ILE A 145 -7.27 15.91 28.60
CA ILE A 145 -7.50 16.27 29.99
C ILE A 145 -6.17 16.23 30.73
N SER A 146 -5.82 17.31 31.43
CA SER A 146 -4.66 17.31 32.32
C SER A 146 -5.03 16.72 33.70
N PRO A 147 -4.07 16.15 34.44
CA PRO A 147 -4.34 15.57 35.77
C PRO A 147 -5.04 16.53 36.74
N GLU A 148 -4.75 17.83 36.67
CA GLU A 148 -5.35 18.87 37.51
C GLU A 148 -6.84 19.04 37.25
N GLN A 149 -7.32 18.67 36.06
CA GLN A 149 -8.72 18.78 35.66
C GLN A 149 -9.56 17.57 36.08
N PHE A 150 -8.96 16.49 36.58
CA PHE A 150 -9.70 15.25 36.91
C PHE A 150 -10.77 15.46 37.99
N SER A 151 -10.56 16.39 38.93
CA SER A 151 -11.53 16.73 39.98
C SER A 151 -12.52 17.83 39.56
N GLN A 152 -12.38 18.39 38.36
CA GLN A 152 -13.13 19.56 37.90
C GLN A 152 -13.86 19.29 36.57
N LEU A 153 -14.33 18.06 36.34
CA LEU A 153 -14.98 17.67 35.08
C LEU A 153 -16.23 18.50 34.77
N THR A 154 -16.96 18.96 35.78
CA THR A 154 -18.14 19.83 35.62
C THR A 154 -17.79 21.23 35.08
N SER A 155 -16.52 21.64 35.13
CA SER A 155 -16.04 22.91 34.60
C SER A 155 -15.70 22.86 33.10
N LEU A 156 -15.72 21.68 32.48
CA LEU A 156 -15.46 21.48 31.05
C LEU A 156 -16.63 22.01 30.20
N ARG A 157 -16.65 23.31 29.95
CA ARG A 157 -17.77 24.02 29.29
C ARG A 157 -18.08 23.55 27.87
N ASP A 158 -17.09 23.04 27.15
CA ASP A 158 -17.26 22.54 25.78
C ASP A 158 -17.45 21.02 25.70
N ALA A 159 -17.49 20.31 26.83
CA ALA A 159 -17.72 18.87 26.85
C ALA A 159 -19.13 18.51 26.39
N GLN A 160 -19.22 17.47 25.57
CA GLN A 160 -20.50 16.88 25.19
C GLN A 160 -21.13 16.19 26.40
N LEU A 161 -22.45 16.36 26.57
CA LEU A 161 -23.23 15.70 27.62
C LEU A 161 -24.15 14.61 27.00
N PRO A 162 -24.25 13.40 27.59
CA PRO A 162 -23.50 12.93 28.75
C PRO A 162 -21.99 12.86 28.51
N LEU A 163 -21.20 13.06 29.58
CA LEU A 163 -19.74 13.15 29.49
C LEU A 163 -19.16 11.83 28.98
N GLN A 164 -18.33 11.93 27.94
CA GLN A 164 -17.64 10.79 27.35
C GLN A 164 -16.15 10.93 27.54
N LEU A 165 -15.55 9.94 28.19
CA LEU A 165 -14.14 9.94 28.57
C LEU A 165 -13.41 8.76 27.95
N PHE A 166 -12.15 8.99 27.59
CA PHE A 166 -11.30 7.98 26.99
C PHE A 166 -9.92 7.99 27.63
N ARG A 167 -9.35 6.80 27.82
CA ARG A 167 -7.96 6.60 28.20
C ARG A 167 -7.18 6.09 26.99
N ALA A 168 -5.98 6.61 26.79
CA ALA A 168 -5.01 6.06 25.87
C ALA A 168 -3.67 5.78 26.58
N GLU A 169 -3.09 4.61 26.34
CA GLU A 169 -1.70 4.30 26.68
C GLU A 169 -0.86 4.31 25.39
N GLN A 170 0.25 5.06 25.39
CA GLN A 170 1.21 5.06 24.27
C GLN A 170 2.63 4.81 24.77
N GLY A 171 3.41 4.07 23.99
CA GLY A 171 4.83 3.77 24.23
C GLY A 171 5.44 3.15 22.98
N SER A 172 6.63 2.55 23.08
CA SER A 172 7.28 1.89 21.93
C SER A 172 7.43 0.37 22.09
N ILE A 173 7.14 -0.37 21.02
CA ILE A 173 7.45 -1.81 20.82
C ILE A 173 8.09 -1.94 19.42
N ASN A 174 9.20 -2.66 19.29
CA ASN A 174 9.97 -2.80 18.04
C ASN A 174 10.36 -1.47 17.40
N ARG A 175 10.65 -0.44 18.23
CA ARG A 175 10.84 0.98 17.82
C ARG A 175 9.60 1.70 17.31
N PHE A 176 8.46 1.04 17.19
CA PHE A 176 7.21 1.63 16.71
C PHE A 176 6.31 2.05 17.86
N ILE A 177 5.55 3.12 17.65
CA ILE A 177 4.67 3.68 18.66
C ILE A 177 3.41 2.82 18.71
N TYR A 178 3.12 2.18 19.84
CA TYR A 178 1.84 1.52 20.07
C TYR A 178 0.82 2.47 20.69
N THR A 179 -0.46 2.12 20.58
CA THR A 179 -1.56 2.82 21.24
C THR A 179 -2.58 1.78 21.70
N ILE A 180 -2.94 1.84 22.97
CA ILE A 180 -4.10 1.14 23.53
C ILE A 180 -5.11 2.22 23.90
N ALA A 181 -6.37 2.10 23.48
CA ALA A 181 -7.42 3.05 23.80
C ALA A 181 -8.72 2.37 24.23
N MET A 182 -9.41 2.95 25.21
CA MET A 182 -10.68 2.47 25.75
C MET A 182 -11.53 3.66 26.24
N ALA A 183 -12.86 3.51 26.20
CA ALA A 183 -13.77 4.37 26.96
C ALA A 183 -13.64 4.07 28.47
N ILE A 184 -13.83 5.08 29.30
CA ILE A 184 -13.71 4.99 30.76
C ILE A 184 -14.80 5.79 31.47
N THR A 185 -15.02 5.52 32.75
CA THR A 185 -15.87 6.36 33.62
C THR A 185 -15.05 7.44 34.34
N PRO A 186 -15.68 8.47 34.91
CA PRO A 186 -14.99 9.47 35.73
C PRO A 186 -14.14 8.88 36.87
N GLU A 187 -14.61 7.80 37.52
CA GLU A 187 -13.93 7.13 38.63
C GLU A 187 -12.66 6.36 38.19
N GLU A 188 -12.46 6.22 36.89
CA GLU A 188 -11.31 5.53 36.29
C GLU A 188 -10.24 6.49 35.80
N LEU A 189 -10.45 7.82 35.88
CA LEU A 189 -9.41 8.81 35.60
C LEU A 189 -8.17 8.58 36.48
N GLY A 190 -7.00 8.63 35.86
CA GLY A 190 -5.73 8.32 36.51
C GLY A 190 -5.47 6.82 36.73
N THR A 191 -6.44 5.94 36.49
CA THR A 191 -6.23 4.49 36.62
C THR A 191 -5.73 3.88 35.30
N ARG A 192 -4.85 2.88 35.40
CA ARG A 192 -4.27 2.20 34.24
C ARG A 192 -5.11 1.03 33.74
N THR A 193 -5.61 0.20 34.66
CA THR A 193 -6.17 -1.13 34.33
C THR A 193 -7.67 -1.25 34.54
N LYS A 194 -8.32 -0.32 35.25
CA LYS A 194 -9.79 -0.33 35.35
C LYS A 194 -10.41 -0.17 33.95
N SER A 195 -11.42 -0.98 33.67
CA SER A 195 -11.99 -1.16 32.33
C SER A 195 -13.49 -1.53 32.40
N SER A 196 -14.24 -0.85 33.27
CA SER A 196 -15.65 -1.16 33.53
C SER A 196 -16.57 -1.06 32.31
N LEU A 197 -16.23 -0.20 31.34
CA LEU A 197 -16.98 -0.04 30.08
C LEU A 197 -16.55 -1.03 28.98
N TRP A 198 -15.55 -1.87 29.19
CA TRP A 198 -15.05 -2.78 28.17
C TRP A 198 -15.93 -4.03 28.03
N ASN A 199 -16.46 -4.24 26.84
CA ASN A 199 -17.33 -5.37 26.49
C ASN A 199 -16.58 -6.67 26.14
N LYS A 200 -15.29 -6.77 26.50
CA LYS A 200 -14.37 -7.87 26.15
C LYS A 200 -14.05 -8.03 24.66
N LYS A 201 -14.44 -7.11 23.78
CA LYS A 201 -14.12 -7.15 22.34
C LYS A 201 -12.94 -6.24 22.01
N LEU A 202 -12.09 -6.67 21.09
CA LEU A 202 -10.85 -5.96 20.74
C LEU A 202 -10.79 -5.66 19.24
N ILE A 203 -10.44 -4.43 18.90
CA ILE A 203 -10.14 -3.99 17.53
C ILE A 203 -8.63 -3.82 17.39
N TYR A 204 -8.04 -4.46 16.37
CA TYR A 204 -6.70 -4.11 15.90
C TYR A 204 -6.82 -3.15 14.70
N GLN A 205 -6.50 -1.88 14.91
CA GLN A 205 -6.54 -0.86 13.85
C GLN A 205 -5.22 -0.83 13.07
N PHE A 206 -5.27 -1.30 11.83
CA PHE A 206 -4.22 -1.18 10.82
C PHE A 206 -4.34 0.12 10.03
N HIS A 207 -3.25 0.57 9.42
CA HIS A 207 -3.24 1.82 8.66
C HIS A 207 -2.59 1.66 7.27
N GLY A 208 -3.20 2.25 6.26
CA GLY A 208 -2.72 2.22 4.89
C GLY A 208 -1.69 3.29 4.50
N GLY A 209 -1.49 3.39 3.18
CA GLY A 209 -0.54 4.26 2.47
C GLY A 209 0.68 3.48 1.97
N SER A 210 1.56 4.14 1.22
CA SER A 210 2.73 3.50 0.58
C SER A 210 4.04 4.06 1.14
N GLY A 211 4.91 3.18 1.64
CA GLY A 211 6.21 3.50 2.22
C GLY A 211 7.27 2.47 1.83
N ILE A 212 8.53 2.80 2.12
CA ILE A 212 9.72 2.01 1.75
C ILE A 212 10.65 1.75 2.95
N GLY A 213 10.14 1.90 4.18
CA GLY A 213 10.93 1.81 5.41
C GLY A 213 11.50 3.14 5.89
N PHE A 214 12.61 3.03 6.61
CA PHE A 214 13.53 4.09 7.08
C PHE A 214 12.96 5.09 8.08
N ARG A 215 11.73 4.92 8.55
CA ARG A 215 11.14 5.86 9.52
C ARG A 215 10.08 5.22 10.40
N GLN A 216 10.04 5.66 11.65
CA GLN A 216 8.99 5.35 12.60
C GLN A 216 7.65 5.88 12.06
N GLY A 217 6.57 5.14 12.24
CA GLY A 217 5.25 5.63 11.84
C GLY A 217 4.71 6.73 12.75
N ARG A 218 3.86 7.62 12.21
CA ARG A 218 3.06 8.56 13.02
C ARG A 218 1.88 7.85 13.67
N GLN A 219 1.71 8.03 14.98
CA GLN A 219 0.64 7.42 15.75
C GLN A 219 0.08 8.36 16.82
N LYS A 220 -1.13 8.89 16.57
CA LYS A 220 -1.83 9.79 17.50
C LYS A 220 -2.97 9.04 18.18
N ALA A 221 -3.03 9.09 19.51
CA ALA A 221 -4.15 8.53 20.28
C ALA A 221 -5.50 9.11 19.83
N THR A 222 -5.60 10.43 19.67
CA THR A 222 -6.82 11.09 19.20
C THR A 222 -7.30 10.55 17.86
N ARG A 223 -6.40 10.38 16.88
CA ARG A 223 -6.77 9.81 15.57
C ARG A 223 -7.23 8.36 15.67
N THR A 224 -6.65 7.58 16.59
CA THR A 224 -7.01 6.17 16.80
C THR A 224 -8.43 6.07 17.37
N ILE A 225 -8.73 6.85 18.40
CA ILE A 225 -10.05 6.88 19.04
C ILE A 225 -11.09 7.46 18.08
N THR A 226 -10.86 8.64 17.48
CA THR A 226 -11.84 9.29 16.58
C THR A 226 -12.20 8.40 15.39
N ARG A 227 -11.26 7.60 14.87
CA ARG A 227 -11.55 6.69 13.75
C ARG A 227 -12.55 5.61 14.10
N ARG A 228 -12.59 5.18 15.36
CA ARG A 228 -13.42 4.08 15.85
C ARG A 228 -14.30 4.55 17.01
N LEU A 229 -14.76 5.81 16.93
CA LEU A 229 -15.44 6.50 18.03
C LEU A 229 -16.70 5.74 18.43
N GLU A 230 -17.47 5.29 17.44
CA GLU A 230 -18.69 4.53 17.66
C GLU A 230 -18.40 3.17 18.31
N GLU A 231 -17.38 2.43 17.85
CA GLU A 231 -17.07 1.12 18.44
C GLU A 231 -16.54 1.25 19.87
N VAL A 232 -15.68 2.24 20.14
CA VAL A 232 -15.19 2.46 21.52
C VAL A 232 -16.31 2.90 22.45
N GLN A 233 -17.29 3.68 21.96
CA GLN A 233 -18.51 4.02 22.71
C GLN A 233 -19.41 2.79 22.95
N LYS A 234 -19.47 1.85 22.00
CA LYS A 234 -20.11 0.53 22.16
C LYS A 234 -19.33 -0.42 23.09
N GLY A 235 -18.20 0.04 23.66
CA GLY A 235 -17.40 -0.68 24.66
C GLY A 235 -16.23 -1.48 24.12
N TYR A 236 -15.87 -1.36 22.83
CA TYR A 236 -14.68 -2.02 22.29
C TYR A 236 -13.40 -1.38 22.82
N ALA A 237 -12.37 -2.20 23.03
CA ALA A 237 -11.01 -1.71 23.15
C ALA A 237 -10.36 -1.60 21.76
N ILE A 238 -9.45 -0.64 21.58
CA ILE A 238 -8.71 -0.45 20.33
C ILE A 238 -7.22 -0.54 20.62
N ILE A 239 -6.52 -1.38 19.87
CA ILE A 239 -5.05 -1.38 19.81
C ILE A 239 -4.56 -1.07 18.41
N SER A 240 -3.39 -0.45 18.33
CA SER A 240 -2.77 -0.09 17.06
C SER A 240 -1.28 0.16 17.25
N SER A 241 -0.51 0.06 16.17
CA SER A 241 0.91 0.41 16.16
C SER A 241 1.31 1.10 14.87
N SER A 242 2.27 2.01 15.01
CA SER A 242 2.88 2.71 13.89
C SER A 242 3.73 1.80 12.98
N GLY A 243 4.09 0.60 13.47
CA GLY A 243 4.72 -0.48 12.69
C GLY A 243 3.73 -1.29 11.87
N ASN A 244 2.43 -1.14 12.12
CA ASN A 244 1.35 -1.72 11.31
C ASN A 244 0.72 -0.68 10.38
N ARG A 245 1.55 0.26 9.93
CA ARG A 245 1.17 1.33 9.02
C ARG A 245 2.02 1.30 7.76
N THR A 246 1.41 0.91 6.66
CA THR A 246 2.11 0.66 5.40
C THR A 246 2.66 1.91 4.72
N SER A 247 2.22 3.11 5.12
CA SER A 247 2.87 4.36 4.70
C SER A 247 4.31 4.52 5.20
N TYR A 248 4.81 3.57 6.01
CA TYR A 248 6.16 3.57 6.57
C TYR A 248 6.95 2.33 6.20
N THR A 249 6.38 1.14 6.23
CA THR A 249 7.08 -0.11 5.86
C THR A 249 6.06 -1.15 5.40
N TYR A 250 6.48 -2.03 4.50
CA TYR A 250 5.73 -3.20 4.08
C TYR A 250 6.36 -4.52 4.56
N ASN A 251 7.31 -4.47 5.49
CA ASN A 251 7.86 -5.67 6.11
C ASN A 251 6.79 -6.38 6.96
N MET A 252 6.09 -7.35 6.36
CA MET A 252 4.97 -8.02 7.03
C MET A 252 5.39 -8.95 8.17
N LEU A 253 6.65 -9.43 8.18
CA LEU A 253 7.15 -10.22 9.30
C LEU A 253 7.37 -9.35 10.55
N LEU A 254 7.93 -8.14 10.36
CA LEU A 254 8.03 -7.14 11.41
C LEU A 254 6.65 -6.62 11.85
N ALA A 255 5.72 -6.45 10.90
CA ALA A 255 4.35 -6.06 11.20
C ALA A 255 3.62 -7.13 12.03
N GLU A 256 3.80 -8.41 11.72
CA GLU A 256 3.28 -9.54 12.50
C GLU A 256 3.82 -9.51 13.93
N ASP A 257 5.16 -9.46 14.10
CA ASP A 257 5.80 -9.44 15.42
C ASP A 257 5.33 -8.25 16.27
N THR A 258 5.23 -7.08 15.65
CA THR A 258 4.72 -5.87 16.30
C THR A 258 3.26 -6.05 16.72
N ALA A 259 2.40 -6.60 15.87
CA ALA A 259 0.99 -6.80 16.20
C ALA A 259 0.79 -7.84 17.31
N ARG A 260 1.55 -8.93 17.26
CA ARG A 260 1.57 -9.96 18.31
C ARG A 260 1.93 -9.36 19.66
N ARG A 261 3.02 -8.59 19.73
CA ARG A 261 3.51 -7.99 20.97
C ARG A 261 2.61 -6.88 21.51
N VAL A 262 1.98 -6.11 20.63
CA VAL A 262 0.98 -5.09 21.05
C VAL A 262 -0.26 -5.77 21.64
N LYS A 263 -0.75 -6.86 21.02
CA LYS A 263 -1.84 -7.66 21.58
C LYS A 263 -1.45 -8.32 22.91
N LEU A 264 -0.23 -8.85 23.01
CA LEU A 264 0.28 -9.46 24.24
C LEU A 264 0.38 -8.43 25.38
N HIS A 265 0.86 -7.22 25.08
CA HIS A 265 0.86 -6.10 26.04
C HIS A 265 -0.56 -5.77 26.52
N PHE A 266 -1.55 -5.73 25.61
CA PHE A 266 -2.95 -5.55 25.98
C PHE A 266 -3.49 -6.67 26.88
N ILE A 267 -3.30 -7.93 26.49
CA ILE A 267 -3.78 -9.09 27.25
C ILE A 267 -3.18 -9.11 28.66
N SER A 268 -1.88 -8.80 28.78
CA SER A 268 -1.21 -8.76 30.09
C SER A 268 -1.72 -7.65 31.03
N LEU A 269 -2.43 -6.65 30.51
CA LEU A 269 -3.05 -5.58 31.31
C LEU A 269 -4.51 -5.85 31.65
N PHE A 270 -5.29 -6.43 30.71
CA PHE A 270 -6.76 -6.47 30.80
C PHE A 270 -7.35 -7.89 30.74
N GLY A 271 -6.54 -8.90 30.38
CA GLY A 271 -6.97 -10.26 30.10
C GLY A 271 -7.34 -10.51 28.64
N GLU A 272 -7.66 -11.77 28.32
CA GLU A 272 -8.02 -12.19 26.96
C GLU A 272 -9.34 -11.54 26.49
N PRO A 273 -9.40 -11.01 25.26
CA PRO A 273 -10.66 -10.62 24.63
C PRO A 273 -11.46 -11.85 24.18
N LEU A 274 -12.77 -11.69 23.99
CA LEU A 274 -13.62 -12.70 23.33
C LEU A 274 -13.16 -12.96 21.90
N TYR A 275 -12.74 -11.91 21.19
CA TYR A 275 -12.14 -11.97 19.87
C TYR A 275 -11.38 -10.67 19.57
N THR A 276 -10.50 -10.73 18.57
CA THR A 276 -9.80 -9.59 17.98
C THR A 276 -10.18 -9.45 16.50
N VAL A 277 -10.87 -8.36 16.15
CA VAL A 277 -11.17 -8.03 14.75
C VAL A 277 -10.14 -7.04 14.19
N GLY A 278 -9.57 -7.37 13.04
CA GLY A 278 -8.71 -6.45 12.29
C GLY A 278 -9.55 -5.48 11.46
N ILE A 279 -9.11 -4.22 11.36
CA ILE A 279 -9.69 -3.26 10.41
C ILE A 279 -8.61 -2.32 9.87
N GLY A 280 -8.69 -1.98 8.58
CA GLY A 280 -7.76 -1.05 7.96
C GLY A 280 -7.95 -0.92 6.46
N GLY A 281 -7.72 0.29 5.95
CA GLY A 281 -7.80 0.64 4.54
C GLY A 281 -6.50 0.44 3.77
N SER A 282 -6.57 0.15 2.46
CA SER A 282 -5.42 0.09 1.55
C SER A 282 -4.39 -0.96 2.01
N GLY A 283 -3.13 -0.57 2.25
CA GLY A 283 -2.14 -1.46 2.86
C GLY A 283 -2.48 -1.92 4.29
N GLY A 284 -3.40 -1.25 4.99
CA GLY A 284 -3.97 -1.80 6.23
C GLY A 284 -4.94 -2.97 5.99
N GLY A 285 -5.50 -3.07 4.78
CA GLY A 285 -6.33 -4.19 4.34
C GLY A 285 -5.47 -5.42 4.02
N LEU A 286 -4.42 -5.26 3.21
CA LEU A 286 -3.51 -6.37 2.89
C LEU A 286 -2.80 -6.94 4.12
N ALA A 287 -2.44 -6.07 5.09
CA ALA A 287 -1.75 -6.51 6.29
C ALA A 287 -2.58 -7.54 7.06
N GLN A 288 -3.91 -7.42 7.05
CA GLN A 288 -4.81 -8.39 7.67
C GLN A 288 -4.77 -9.75 6.95
N TYR A 289 -4.77 -9.75 5.61
CA TYR A 289 -4.66 -10.98 4.82
C TYR A 289 -3.32 -11.69 5.08
N LEU A 290 -2.21 -10.95 5.02
CA LEU A 290 -0.88 -11.54 5.20
C LEU A 290 -0.65 -11.98 6.65
N ILE A 291 -1.04 -11.20 7.65
CA ILE A 291 -0.89 -11.62 9.06
C ILE A 291 -1.79 -12.83 9.38
N GLY A 292 -3.02 -12.86 8.87
CA GLY A 292 -3.94 -13.98 9.06
C GLY A 292 -3.53 -15.25 8.32
N GLN A 293 -2.87 -15.12 7.17
CA GLN A 293 -2.28 -16.25 6.43
C GLN A 293 -1.02 -16.76 7.14
N ASN A 294 -0.14 -15.84 7.50
CA ASN A 294 1.18 -16.19 7.99
C ASN A 294 1.07 -16.74 9.40
N SER A 295 0.17 -16.26 10.25
CA SER A 295 0.17 -16.58 11.67
C SER A 295 -1.22 -16.82 12.26
N ARG A 296 -1.24 -17.35 13.48
CA ARG A 296 -2.45 -17.51 14.29
C ARG A 296 -2.33 -16.74 15.60
N GLY A 297 -3.48 -16.49 16.23
CA GLY A 297 -3.60 -15.90 17.57
C GLY A 297 -3.61 -14.37 17.61
N ILE A 298 -3.42 -13.69 16.48
CA ILE A 298 -3.45 -12.21 16.42
C ILE A 298 -4.86 -11.71 16.10
N LEU A 299 -5.46 -12.22 15.01
CA LEU A 299 -6.77 -11.81 14.50
C LEU A 299 -7.71 -13.01 14.42
N ASP A 300 -8.98 -12.77 14.70
CA ASP A 300 -10.05 -13.78 14.66
C ASP A 300 -11.05 -13.50 13.52
N GLY A 301 -11.14 -12.26 13.05
CA GLY A 301 -11.94 -11.83 11.88
C GLY A 301 -11.38 -10.56 11.26
N LEU A 302 -11.64 -10.34 9.97
CA LEU A 302 -11.03 -9.28 9.16
C LEU A 302 -12.10 -8.38 8.53
N ILE A 303 -11.92 -7.06 8.68
CA ILE A 303 -12.66 -6.03 7.92
C ILE A 303 -11.62 -5.24 7.09
N PRO A 304 -11.09 -5.85 6.02
CA PRO A 304 -10.19 -5.17 5.10
C PRO A 304 -10.98 -4.13 4.30
N GLN A 305 -10.48 -2.90 4.27
CA GLN A 305 -11.09 -1.82 3.50
C GLN A 305 -10.22 -1.48 2.29
N TYR A 306 -10.83 -1.27 1.11
CA TYR A 306 -10.09 -0.93 -0.12
C TYR A 306 -8.86 -1.82 -0.36
N SER A 307 -8.99 -3.11 -0.05
CA SER A 307 -7.86 -4.01 0.03
C SER A 307 -7.38 -4.51 -1.32
N TYR A 308 -6.11 -4.89 -1.35
CA TYR A 308 -5.47 -5.69 -2.39
C TYR A 308 -4.73 -6.84 -1.72
N PRO A 309 -4.41 -7.93 -2.44
CA PRO A 309 -3.87 -9.15 -1.84
C PRO A 309 -2.54 -8.91 -1.11
N ASP A 310 -1.59 -8.25 -1.78
CA ASP A 310 -0.26 -7.96 -1.27
C ASP A 310 0.44 -6.88 -2.11
N MET A 311 1.49 -6.27 -1.55
CA MET A 311 2.24 -5.20 -2.21
C MET A 311 3.03 -5.69 -3.42
N LEU A 312 3.59 -6.91 -3.37
CA LEU A 312 4.46 -7.43 -4.42
C LEU A 312 3.70 -7.59 -5.74
N SER A 313 2.57 -8.29 -5.71
CA SER A 313 1.73 -8.51 -6.91
C SER A 313 1.12 -7.20 -7.41
N GLN A 314 0.84 -6.24 -6.53
CA GLN A 314 0.46 -4.88 -6.92
C GLN A 314 1.55 -4.19 -7.77
N THR A 315 2.84 -4.40 -7.47
CA THR A 315 3.93 -3.77 -8.26
C THR A 315 3.99 -4.25 -9.70
N ILE A 316 3.45 -5.44 -10.02
CA ILE A 316 3.59 -6.05 -11.35
C ILE A 316 3.01 -5.13 -12.44
N TYR A 317 1.74 -4.76 -12.31
CA TYR A 317 1.05 -3.93 -13.29
C TYR A 317 1.22 -2.43 -13.03
N THR A 318 1.42 -2.02 -11.79
CA THR A 318 1.61 -0.59 -11.48
C THR A 318 2.94 -0.05 -11.98
N LEU A 319 3.99 -0.89 -12.05
CA LEU A 319 5.25 -0.52 -12.70
C LEU A 319 5.16 -0.54 -14.23
N ASP A 320 4.15 -1.17 -14.83
CA ASP A 320 3.90 -1.03 -16.27
C ASP A 320 3.30 0.34 -16.60
N CYS A 321 2.63 1.02 -15.66
CA CYS A 321 1.94 2.30 -15.91
C CYS A 321 2.89 3.37 -16.47
N ASP A 322 4.09 3.53 -15.90
CA ASP A 322 5.06 4.51 -16.42
C ASP A 322 5.60 4.11 -17.79
N LEU A 323 5.72 2.80 -18.08
CA LEU A 323 6.12 2.32 -19.40
C LEU A 323 5.06 2.68 -20.44
N PHE A 324 3.78 2.47 -20.13
CA PHE A 324 2.66 2.86 -21.00
C PHE A 324 2.57 4.37 -21.18
N ASN A 325 2.65 5.14 -20.11
CA ASN A 325 2.62 6.60 -20.19
C ASN A 325 3.80 7.14 -20.99
N ASN A 326 4.99 6.56 -20.83
CA ASN A 326 6.12 6.93 -21.67
C ASN A 326 5.87 6.56 -23.14
N TYR A 327 5.32 5.38 -23.42
CA TYR A 327 4.98 4.96 -24.77
C TYR A 327 3.97 5.92 -25.43
N PHE A 328 2.86 6.24 -24.76
CA PHE A 328 1.83 7.14 -25.28
C PHE A 328 2.34 8.58 -25.45
N THR A 329 3.18 9.06 -24.55
CA THR A 329 3.66 10.45 -24.59
C THR A 329 4.80 10.64 -25.59
N PHE A 330 5.73 9.67 -25.69
CA PHE A 330 7.02 9.87 -26.36
C PHE A 330 7.36 8.85 -27.46
N ARG A 331 6.78 7.64 -27.47
CA ARG A 331 7.24 6.57 -28.38
C ARG A 331 6.25 6.21 -29.49
N ALA A 332 4.97 6.52 -29.32
CA ALA A 332 3.98 6.32 -30.36
C ALA A 332 4.22 7.29 -31.53
N LYS A 333 4.49 6.76 -32.74
CA LYS A 333 4.74 7.55 -33.95
C LYS A 333 3.56 8.48 -34.31
N ASP A 334 2.34 7.97 -34.21
CA ASP A 334 1.11 8.76 -34.23
C ASP A 334 0.42 8.65 -32.87
N ASN A 335 0.28 9.80 -32.20
CA ASN A 335 -0.35 9.89 -30.88
C ASN A 335 -1.86 10.12 -30.96
N SER A 336 -2.43 10.38 -32.15
CA SER A 336 -3.85 10.71 -32.32
C SER A 336 -4.78 9.69 -31.66
N ARG A 337 -4.47 8.39 -31.81
CA ARG A 337 -5.14 7.28 -31.14
C ARG A 337 -5.08 7.38 -29.62
N TRP A 338 -3.89 7.57 -29.05
CA TRP A 338 -3.68 7.57 -27.59
C TRP A 338 -4.11 8.88 -26.91
N GLN A 339 -4.56 9.87 -27.68
CA GLN A 339 -5.31 11.01 -27.16
C GLN A 339 -6.80 10.67 -26.90
N GLN A 340 -7.30 9.55 -27.43
CA GLN A 340 -8.59 8.97 -27.06
C GLN A 340 -8.36 8.06 -25.85
N TRP A 341 -8.85 8.47 -24.68
CA TRP A 341 -8.45 7.87 -23.40
C TRP A 341 -9.02 6.48 -23.20
N ASP A 342 -10.22 6.23 -23.68
CA ASP A 342 -10.83 4.90 -23.79
C ASP A 342 -9.94 3.90 -24.55
N GLN A 343 -9.13 4.37 -25.51
CA GLN A 343 -8.19 3.52 -26.24
C GLN A 343 -7.00 3.07 -25.38
N ARG A 344 -6.61 3.85 -24.35
CA ARG A 344 -5.52 3.45 -23.44
C ARG A 344 -5.91 2.29 -22.56
N GLN A 345 -7.18 2.20 -22.17
CA GLN A 345 -7.72 1.07 -21.40
C GLN A 345 -7.52 -0.28 -22.11
N LEU A 346 -7.46 -0.31 -23.45
CA LEU A 346 -7.16 -1.53 -24.20
C LEU A 346 -5.78 -2.13 -23.86
N LEU A 347 -4.86 -1.30 -23.36
CA LEU A 347 -3.52 -1.72 -22.96
C LEU A 347 -3.32 -1.69 -21.44
N GLU A 348 -3.75 -0.61 -20.79
CA GLU A 348 -3.62 -0.43 -19.34
C GLU A 348 -4.58 -1.35 -18.56
N GLY A 349 -5.72 -1.72 -19.14
CA GLY A 349 -6.80 -2.49 -18.52
C GLY A 349 -7.60 -1.75 -17.44
N MET A 350 -6.95 -0.78 -16.79
CA MET A 350 -7.50 0.11 -15.78
C MET A 350 -8.46 1.16 -16.36
N ASN A 351 -9.20 1.85 -15.49
CA ASN A 351 -10.15 2.86 -15.94
C ASN A 351 -9.45 4.11 -16.51
N SER A 352 -10.10 4.74 -17.48
CA SER A 352 -9.62 5.93 -18.18
C SER A 352 -10.80 6.81 -18.59
N LEU A 353 -10.68 8.13 -18.43
CA LEU A 353 -11.76 9.10 -18.67
C LEU A 353 -11.26 10.25 -19.56
N HIS A 354 -12.00 10.55 -20.64
CA HIS A 354 -11.59 11.51 -21.67
C HIS A 354 -11.51 12.96 -21.19
N ASP A 355 -12.33 13.38 -20.22
CA ASP A 355 -12.40 14.78 -19.75
C ASP A 355 -12.07 14.91 -18.25
N PHE A 356 -11.25 14.00 -17.74
CA PHE A 356 -10.85 14.01 -16.33
C PHE A 356 -9.54 14.79 -16.14
N PRO A 357 -9.45 15.73 -15.18
CA PRO A 357 -8.28 16.58 -15.02
C PRO A 357 -7.07 15.80 -14.48
N GLN A 358 -5.88 16.16 -14.96
CA GLN A 358 -4.62 15.75 -14.35
C GLN A 358 -4.04 16.89 -13.51
N LYS A 359 -3.70 16.63 -12.24
CA LYS A 359 -3.11 17.63 -11.33
C LYS A 359 -1.86 18.31 -11.88
N ILE A 360 -1.13 17.61 -12.75
CA ILE A 360 0.16 18.03 -13.31
C ILE A 360 0.16 17.99 -14.84
N ALA A 361 -1.00 18.21 -15.48
CA ALA A 361 -1.15 18.18 -16.94
C ALA A 361 -0.11 19.03 -17.70
N PHE A 362 0.35 20.12 -17.08
CA PHE A 362 1.33 21.05 -17.65
C PHE A 362 2.73 20.43 -17.84
N LEU A 363 3.07 19.33 -17.15
CA LEU A 363 4.37 18.68 -17.29
C LEU A 363 4.55 18.00 -18.64
N GLN A 364 3.48 17.45 -19.21
CA GLN A 364 3.52 16.75 -20.48
C GLN A 364 4.01 17.65 -21.64
N PRO A 365 3.38 18.81 -21.93
CA PRO A 365 3.83 19.66 -23.05
C PRO A 365 5.26 20.19 -22.84
N VAL A 366 5.66 20.46 -21.58
CA VAL A 366 7.04 20.87 -21.26
C VAL A 366 8.03 19.75 -21.57
N ALA A 367 7.74 18.52 -21.15
CA ALA A 367 8.57 17.36 -21.42
C ALA A 367 8.63 17.02 -22.92
N GLN A 368 7.49 17.10 -23.64
CA GLN A 368 7.44 16.92 -25.09
C GLN A 368 8.30 17.95 -25.82
N PHE A 369 8.21 19.24 -25.44
CA PHE A 369 9.04 20.29 -26.01
C PHE A 369 10.53 20.02 -25.80
N MET A 370 10.95 19.63 -24.59
CA MET A 370 12.34 19.29 -24.29
C MET A 370 12.82 18.05 -25.06
N ALA A 371 11.91 17.13 -25.39
CA ALA A 371 12.17 15.96 -26.23
C ALA A 371 12.09 16.25 -27.75
N GLY A 372 11.93 17.52 -28.17
CA GLY A 372 11.83 17.90 -29.57
C GLY A 372 10.50 17.56 -30.26
N MET A 373 9.45 17.28 -29.48
CA MET A 373 8.12 16.92 -29.97
C MET A 373 7.18 18.13 -29.99
N VAL A 374 6.14 18.07 -30.82
CA VAL A 374 5.06 19.07 -30.81
C VAL A 374 4.30 18.96 -29.47
N PRO A 375 4.30 20.01 -28.64
CA PRO A 375 3.66 19.95 -27.33
C PRO A 375 2.14 19.81 -27.42
N SER A 376 1.58 18.96 -26.56
CA SER A 376 0.14 18.74 -26.47
C SER A 376 -0.26 18.55 -25.01
N PHE A 377 -1.40 19.12 -24.64
CA PHE A 377 -2.00 18.85 -23.33
C PHE A 377 -2.73 17.50 -23.36
N PRO A 378 -2.65 16.71 -22.29
CA PRO A 378 -3.48 15.52 -22.16
C PRO A 378 -4.95 15.95 -22.09
N LYS A 379 -5.81 15.26 -22.86
CA LYS A 379 -7.25 15.55 -22.86
C LYS A 379 -7.99 14.95 -21.66
N GLY A 380 -7.49 13.83 -21.12
CA GLY A 380 -8.12 13.06 -20.05
C GLY A 380 -7.12 12.52 -19.04
N ASN A 381 -7.52 11.48 -18.30
CA ASN A 381 -6.71 10.87 -17.25
C ASN A 381 -7.02 9.37 -17.13
N SER A 382 -6.10 8.61 -16.52
CA SER A 382 -6.30 7.20 -16.17
C SER A 382 -5.85 6.94 -14.76
N GLU A 383 -6.27 5.80 -14.22
CA GLU A 383 -5.82 5.33 -12.91
C GLU A 383 -4.30 5.17 -12.83
N CYS A 384 -3.66 4.74 -13.93
CA CYS A 384 -2.20 4.67 -14.03
C CYS A 384 -1.51 6.01 -13.73
N ILE A 385 -2.17 7.13 -14.04
CA ILE A 385 -1.62 8.46 -13.78
C ILE A 385 -2.14 9.00 -12.45
N ASN A 386 -3.47 9.07 -12.27
CA ASN A 386 -4.08 9.72 -11.11
C ASN A 386 -3.79 8.98 -9.80
N GLY A 387 -3.77 7.65 -9.85
CA GLY A 387 -3.50 6.79 -8.71
C GLY A 387 -2.00 6.58 -8.44
N TYR A 388 -1.20 6.38 -9.49
CA TYR A 388 0.18 5.87 -9.32
C TYR A 388 1.31 6.84 -9.66
N PHE A 389 1.03 8.02 -10.23
CA PHE A 389 2.09 8.94 -10.63
C PHE A 389 3.06 9.25 -9.47
N GLY A 390 4.34 8.99 -9.73
CA GLY A 390 5.46 9.19 -8.80
C GLY A 390 5.60 8.14 -7.69
N LEU A 391 4.58 7.30 -7.46
CA LEU A 391 4.68 6.18 -6.53
C LEU A 391 5.54 5.04 -7.10
N SER A 392 5.40 4.75 -8.40
CA SER A 392 6.24 3.81 -9.15
C SER A 392 7.73 4.09 -8.96
N THR A 393 8.16 5.32 -9.24
CA THR A 393 9.53 5.79 -8.98
C THR A 393 9.89 5.67 -7.51
N PHE A 394 9.05 6.17 -6.59
CA PHE A 394 9.35 6.15 -5.15
C PHE A 394 9.54 4.73 -4.60
N ILE A 395 8.78 3.76 -5.11
CA ILE A 395 8.82 2.36 -4.68
C ILE A 395 9.98 1.60 -5.35
N HIS A 396 10.32 1.92 -6.60
CA HIS A 396 11.21 1.08 -7.41
C HIS A 396 12.63 1.64 -7.56
N ASN A 397 12.79 2.96 -7.66
CA ASN A 397 14.07 3.60 -7.96
C ASN A 397 14.92 3.81 -6.69
N PRO A 398 16.03 3.06 -6.49
CA PRO A 398 16.86 3.16 -5.29
C PRO A 398 17.52 4.54 -5.09
N ARG A 399 17.55 5.38 -6.13
CA ARG A 399 18.18 6.72 -6.05
C ARG A 399 17.18 7.84 -5.78
N GLN A 400 15.88 7.55 -5.76
CA GLN A 400 14.87 8.61 -5.63
C GLN A 400 14.82 9.22 -4.23
N GLY A 401 14.93 8.40 -3.19
CA GLY A 401 14.90 8.88 -1.81
C GLY A 401 13.59 9.57 -1.40
N PHE A 402 13.68 10.31 -0.29
CA PHE A 402 12.58 11.12 0.22
C PHE A 402 12.69 12.55 -0.28
N LEU A 403 11.58 13.11 -0.80
CA LEU A 403 11.52 14.55 -1.12
C LEU A 403 11.65 15.44 0.13
N ARG A 404 11.43 14.92 1.34
CA ARG A 404 11.54 15.66 2.61
C ARG A 404 12.94 15.49 3.21
N HIS A 405 13.44 16.53 3.87
CA HIS A 405 14.75 16.56 4.53
C HIS A 405 14.78 15.77 5.86
N PHE A 406 14.43 14.49 5.81
CA PHE A 406 14.56 13.58 6.95
C PHE A 406 16.01 13.14 7.19
N PHE A 407 16.80 13.12 6.12
CA PHE A 407 18.18 12.64 6.11
C PHE A 407 19.07 13.73 5.50
N SER A 408 20.34 13.82 5.95
CA SER A 408 21.34 14.67 5.31
C SER A 408 21.65 14.19 3.89
N GLU A 409 22.21 15.07 3.07
CA GLU A 409 22.62 14.73 1.68
C GLU A 409 23.58 13.54 1.67
N ASP A 410 24.60 13.53 2.54
CA ASP A 410 25.54 12.40 2.68
C ASP A 410 24.85 11.05 2.97
N VAL A 411 23.80 11.05 3.81
CA VAL A 411 23.05 9.83 4.14
C VAL A 411 22.18 9.39 2.95
N VAL A 412 21.60 10.36 2.23
CA VAL A 412 20.81 10.10 1.02
C VAL A 412 21.67 9.43 -0.05
N GLU A 413 22.90 9.91 -0.27
CA GLU A 413 23.81 9.38 -1.29
C GLU A 413 24.31 7.96 -0.99
N GLN A 414 24.50 7.62 0.29
CA GLN A 414 25.01 6.32 0.74
C GLN A 414 23.93 5.23 0.89
N THR A 415 22.65 5.60 0.76
CA THR A 415 21.52 4.68 1.02
C THR A 415 20.75 4.39 -0.27
N ASN A 416 20.27 3.15 -0.41
CA ASN A 416 19.33 2.78 -1.48
C ASN A 416 17.90 2.91 -0.96
N TRP A 417 17.08 3.67 -1.66
CA TRP A 417 15.74 4.08 -1.23
C TRP A 417 14.68 3.47 -2.11
N ASN A 418 14.31 2.22 -1.83
CA ASN A 418 13.20 1.58 -2.52
C ASN A 418 12.56 0.51 -1.63
N TYR A 419 11.44 -0.02 -2.09
CA TYR A 419 10.71 -1.08 -1.40
C TYR A 419 11.57 -2.35 -1.23
N TRP A 420 12.42 -2.66 -2.20
CA TRP A 420 13.30 -3.84 -2.14
C TRP A 420 14.25 -3.74 -0.95
N GLU A 421 14.80 -2.56 -0.66
CA GLU A 421 15.68 -2.32 0.48
C GLU A 421 14.94 -2.43 1.83
N ASP A 422 13.62 -2.12 1.90
CA ASP A 422 12.77 -2.43 3.07
C ASP A 422 12.69 -3.95 3.35
N MET A 423 12.92 -4.74 2.32
CA MET A 423 12.86 -6.19 2.29
C MET A 423 14.25 -6.85 2.18
N ALA A 424 15.33 -6.13 2.49
CA ALA A 424 16.71 -6.64 2.42
C ALA A 424 16.98 -7.86 3.33
N TRP A 425 16.12 -8.10 4.32
CA TRP A 425 16.17 -9.29 5.16
C TRP A 425 15.69 -10.56 4.42
N LEU A 426 14.86 -10.40 3.40
CA LEU A 426 14.19 -11.48 2.68
C LEU A 426 14.88 -11.80 1.35
N PHE A 427 15.26 -10.77 0.60
CA PHE A 427 15.79 -10.92 -0.75
C PHE A 427 17.32 -10.90 -0.77
N GLY A 428 17.89 -11.63 -1.74
CA GLY A 428 19.31 -11.57 -2.03
C GLY A 428 19.74 -10.20 -2.56
N ARG A 429 21.05 -9.95 -2.56
CA ARG A 429 21.65 -8.81 -3.24
C ARG A 429 22.30 -9.26 -4.55
N ASP A 430 22.21 -8.41 -5.56
CA ASP A 430 22.88 -8.62 -6.85
C ASP A 430 24.40 -8.34 -6.75
N LYS A 431 25.12 -8.50 -7.87
CA LYS A 431 26.57 -8.24 -7.95
C LYS A 431 26.99 -6.78 -7.67
N TYR A 432 26.04 -5.85 -7.63
CA TYR A 432 26.26 -4.44 -7.29
C TYR A 432 25.86 -4.11 -5.85
N GLY A 433 25.47 -5.12 -5.06
CA GLY A 433 25.03 -4.94 -3.68
C GLY A 433 23.60 -4.40 -3.55
N LEU A 434 22.80 -4.39 -4.62
CA LEU A 434 21.41 -3.91 -4.60
C LEU A 434 20.46 -5.07 -4.35
N VAL A 435 19.42 -4.85 -3.55
CA VAL A 435 18.43 -5.90 -3.26
C VAL A 435 17.65 -6.27 -4.52
N GLU A 436 17.48 -7.58 -4.76
CA GLU A 436 16.79 -8.09 -5.94
C GLU A 436 15.30 -7.70 -5.97
N SER A 437 14.77 -7.54 -7.19
CA SER A 437 13.37 -7.19 -7.47
C SER A 437 12.63 -8.38 -8.07
N THR A 438 11.33 -8.50 -7.78
CA THR A 438 10.44 -9.53 -8.35
C THR A 438 9.78 -9.12 -9.67
N TRP A 439 9.93 -7.86 -10.10
CA TRP A 439 9.29 -7.35 -11.31
C TRP A 439 9.97 -7.84 -12.61
N ASP A 440 9.16 -8.43 -13.50
CA ASP A 440 9.52 -9.01 -14.80
C ASP A 440 8.56 -8.51 -15.89
N ASN A 441 9.03 -8.32 -17.12
CA ASN A 441 8.15 -8.14 -18.27
C ASN A 441 8.60 -8.84 -19.56
N GLU A 442 9.52 -9.78 -19.44
CA GLU A 442 10.01 -10.58 -20.55
C GLU A 442 8.92 -11.56 -21.02
N GLY A 443 8.71 -11.68 -22.35
CA GLY A 443 7.68 -12.55 -22.92
C GLY A 443 6.23 -12.06 -22.80
N VAL A 444 5.97 -10.99 -22.05
CA VAL A 444 4.62 -10.41 -21.88
C VAL A 444 4.13 -9.79 -23.19
N GLN A 445 2.91 -10.13 -23.60
CA GLN A 445 2.34 -9.67 -24.88
C GLN A 445 1.35 -8.52 -24.67
N TYR A 446 1.85 -7.31 -24.43
CA TYR A 446 0.99 -6.16 -24.11
C TYR A 446 -0.01 -5.87 -25.24
N GLY A 447 -1.30 -5.83 -24.92
CA GLY A 447 -2.39 -5.60 -25.86
C GLY A 447 -2.87 -6.85 -26.61
N LEU A 448 -2.43 -8.06 -26.25
CA LEU A 448 -2.84 -9.29 -26.93
C LEU A 448 -4.36 -9.49 -26.89
N SER A 449 -5.02 -9.18 -25.77
CA SER A 449 -6.49 -9.28 -25.68
C SER A 449 -7.18 -8.34 -26.67
N ALA A 450 -6.68 -7.11 -26.79
CA ALA A 450 -7.19 -6.12 -27.73
C ALA A 450 -6.95 -6.52 -29.20
N LEU A 451 -5.82 -7.18 -29.50
CA LEU A 451 -5.52 -7.72 -30.82
C LEU A 451 -6.50 -8.84 -31.20
N LYS A 452 -6.70 -9.81 -30.30
CA LYS A 452 -7.65 -10.93 -30.50
C LYS A 452 -9.09 -10.43 -30.72
N GLN A 453 -9.45 -9.32 -30.06
CA GLN A 453 -10.74 -8.65 -30.24
C GLN A 453 -10.80 -7.70 -31.44
N ARG A 454 -9.74 -7.62 -32.25
CA ARG A 454 -9.61 -6.72 -33.42
C ARG A 454 -9.82 -5.24 -33.07
N LYS A 455 -9.53 -4.84 -31.83
CA LYS A 455 -9.60 -3.45 -31.35
C LYS A 455 -8.32 -2.68 -31.65
N ILE A 456 -7.19 -3.38 -31.78
CA ILE A 456 -5.93 -2.86 -32.34
C ILE A 456 -5.53 -3.71 -33.54
N THR A 457 -4.81 -3.10 -34.47
CA THR A 457 -4.21 -3.76 -35.63
C THR A 457 -2.96 -4.55 -35.23
N LEU A 458 -2.55 -5.49 -36.08
CA LEU A 458 -1.31 -6.23 -35.87
C LEU A 458 -0.08 -5.31 -35.89
N ALA A 459 -0.07 -4.30 -36.76
CA ALA A 459 0.99 -3.30 -36.82
C ALA A 459 1.10 -2.49 -35.52
N GLU A 460 -0.02 -2.09 -34.92
CA GLU A 460 -0.04 -1.43 -33.61
C GLU A 460 0.48 -2.37 -32.51
N PHE A 461 0.06 -3.63 -32.48
CA PHE A 461 0.53 -4.61 -31.50
C PHE A 461 2.06 -4.81 -31.55
N VAL A 462 2.61 -4.95 -32.76
CA VAL A 462 4.05 -5.04 -33.01
C VAL A 462 4.76 -3.75 -32.55
N HIS A 463 4.20 -2.59 -32.89
CA HIS A 463 4.77 -1.30 -32.52
C HIS A 463 4.81 -1.12 -31.00
N ILE A 464 3.74 -1.47 -30.29
CA ILE A 464 3.68 -1.42 -28.82
C ILE A 464 4.79 -2.30 -28.24
N ASN A 465 4.82 -3.58 -28.61
CA ASN A 465 5.73 -4.55 -27.99
C ASN A 465 7.20 -4.32 -28.37
N LYS A 466 7.48 -3.68 -29.51
CA LYS A 466 8.81 -3.21 -29.90
C LYS A 466 9.31 -2.03 -29.06
N ASN A 467 8.40 -1.13 -28.67
CA ASN A 467 8.77 0.17 -28.10
C ASN A 467 8.45 0.33 -26.60
N ILE A 468 7.75 -0.60 -25.94
CA ILE A 468 7.37 -0.45 -24.53
C ILE A 468 8.58 -0.49 -23.58
N GLY A 469 9.56 -1.36 -23.84
CA GLY A 469 10.78 -1.52 -23.03
C GLY A 469 10.52 -1.98 -21.59
N SER A 470 11.43 -1.63 -20.68
CA SER A 470 11.32 -1.92 -19.24
C SER A 470 11.92 -0.83 -18.38
N TRP A 471 11.79 -0.92 -17.05
CA TRP A 471 12.68 -0.21 -16.14
C TRP A 471 14.14 -0.68 -16.34
N LYS A 472 15.10 0.24 -16.22
CA LYS A 472 16.54 -0.08 -16.26
C LYS A 472 16.93 -1.01 -15.10
N ALA A 473 18.12 -1.58 -15.15
CA ALA A 473 18.67 -2.26 -13.98
C ALA A 473 18.88 -1.24 -12.84
N GLN A 474 18.71 -1.66 -11.58
CA GLN A 474 18.73 -0.74 -10.42
C GLN A 474 20.03 0.09 -10.35
N HIS A 475 21.19 -0.49 -10.67
CA HIS A 475 22.49 0.21 -10.65
C HIS A 475 22.63 1.29 -11.73
N GLN A 476 21.75 1.29 -12.75
CA GLN A 476 21.73 2.27 -13.84
C GLN A 476 20.67 3.35 -13.63
N MET A 477 19.83 3.22 -12.59
CA MET A 477 18.83 4.22 -12.27
C MET A 477 19.48 5.44 -11.62
N ARG A 478 18.91 6.61 -11.88
CA ARG A 478 19.28 7.90 -11.30
C ARG A 478 18.07 8.54 -10.64
N ALA A 479 18.29 9.42 -9.68
CA ALA A 479 17.22 10.23 -9.10
C ALA A 479 16.47 10.98 -10.21
N GLU A 480 15.14 11.06 -10.12
CA GLU A 480 14.34 11.83 -11.09
C GLU A 480 14.77 13.30 -11.05
N THR A 481 14.86 13.90 -12.24
CA THR A 481 15.25 15.29 -12.39
C THR A 481 14.03 16.18 -12.11
N ILE A 482 13.94 16.67 -10.87
CA ILE A 482 12.83 17.51 -10.41
C ILE A 482 13.34 18.92 -10.11
N VAL A 483 12.87 19.92 -10.85
CA VAL A 483 13.20 21.33 -10.63
C VAL A 483 12.01 22.02 -9.97
N THR A 484 12.23 22.75 -8.87
CA THR A 484 11.16 23.45 -8.14
C THR A 484 11.38 24.97 -8.12
N PRO A 485 11.35 25.66 -9.28
CA PRO A 485 11.62 27.09 -9.35
C PRO A 485 10.54 27.93 -8.66
N PHE A 486 9.34 27.38 -8.44
CA PHE A 486 8.23 27.98 -7.68
C PHE A 486 7.95 27.24 -6.36
N GLY A 487 8.96 26.54 -5.81
CA GLY A 487 8.84 25.74 -4.60
C GLY A 487 8.20 24.36 -4.80
N ARG A 488 8.14 23.55 -3.73
CA ARG A 488 7.73 22.13 -3.77
C ARG A 488 6.26 21.87 -4.08
N LYS A 489 5.42 22.93 -4.09
CA LYS A 489 4.00 22.82 -4.45
C LYS A 489 3.80 22.73 -5.97
N MET A 490 4.75 23.20 -6.77
CA MET A 490 4.73 23.15 -8.24
C MET A 490 6.09 22.62 -8.77
N PRO A 491 6.41 21.33 -8.57
CA PRO A 491 7.61 20.73 -9.11
C PRO A 491 7.49 20.50 -10.63
N PHE A 492 8.56 20.80 -11.37
CA PHE A 492 8.74 20.41 -12.76
C PHE A 492 9.52 19.09 -12.81
N TRP A 493 8.84 17.99 -13.12
CA TRP A 493 9.50 16.72 -13.42
C TRP A 493 9.97 16.75 -14.87
N ILE A 494 11.28 16.93 -15.05
CA ILE A 494 11.91 16.89 -16.38
C ILE A 494 11.90 15.44 -16.89
N SER A 495 12.13 14.48 -16.00
CA SER A 495 12.11 13.05 -16.30
C SER A 495 10.71 12.44 -16.13
N LEU A 496 9.72 13.04 -16.82
CA LEU A 496 8.33 12.61 -16.76
C LEU A 496 8.16 11.14 -17.15
N TRP A 497 7.33 10.40 -16.42
CA TRP A 497 7.09 8.95 -16.60
C TRP A 497 8.37 8.10 -16.48
N GLY A 498 9.31 8.54 -15.62
CA GLY A 498 10.57 7.83 -15.41
C GLY A 498 11.43 7.72 -16.67
N SER A 499 11.32 8.67 -17.61
CA SER A 499 11.98 8.63 -18.93
C SER A 499 13.49 8.39 -18.85
N ASP A 500 14.11 8.81 -17.76
CA ASP A 500 15.53 8.62 -17.46
C ASP A 500 15.88 7.21 -16.95
N ASN A 501 14.90 6.51 -16.41
CA ASN A 501 15.03 5.27 -15.65
C ASN A 501 14.40 4.06 -16.33
N ILE A 502 13.88 4.24 -17.54
CA ILE A 502 13.40 3.18 -18.42
C ILE A 502 14.36 2.97 -19.59
N THR A 503 14.34 1.78 -20.19
CA THR A 503 15.22 1.42 -21.30
C THR A 503 14.95 2.32 -22.50
N GLN A 504 16.01 2.81 -23.14
CA GLN A 504 15.89 3.66 -24.32
C GLN A 504 15.44 2.85 -25.53
N VAL A 505 14.77 3.54 -26.46
CA VAL A 505 14.51 3.04 -27.80
C VAL A 505 15.54 3.68 -28.71
N MET A 506 16.39 2.87 -29.34
CA MET A 506 17.23 3.31 -30.44
C MET A 506 16.50 3.03 -31.75
N ASP A 507 16.66 3.89 -32.75
CA ASP A 507 15.97 3.74 -34.02
C ASP A 507 16.24 2.35 -34.62
N ASN A 508 15.15 1.69 -35.03
CA ASN A 508 15.11 0.32 -35.53
C ASN A 508 15.45 -0.82 -34.55
N GLU A 509 15.87 -0.54 -33.32
CA GLU A 509 16.14 -1.57 -32.31
C GLU A 509 14.93 -1.89 -31.41
N LEU A 510 14.99 -3.05 -30.75
CA LEU A 510 13.99 -3.48 -29.77
C LEU A 510 14.32 -2.81 -28.42
N ALA A 511 13.32 -2.19 -27.79
CA ALA A 511 13.47 -1.70 -26.42
C ALA A 511 13.70 -2.89 -25.47
N PRO A 512 14.85 -2.98 -24.78
CA PRO A 512 15.15 -4.13 -23.93
C PRO A 512 14.10 -4.37 -22.85
N ARG A 513 13.87 -5.65 -22.52
CA ARG A 513 12.97 -6.09 -21.45
C ARG A 513 13.75 -6.64 -20.27
N ARG A 514 13.09 -6.76 -19.12
CA ARG A 514 13.73 -7.19 -17.87
C ARG A 514 13.20 -8.54 -17.41
N SER A 515 14.14 -9.40 -17.02
CA SER A 515 13.90 -10.69 -16.38
C SER A 515 14.13 -10.56 -14.87
N ALA A 516 13.21 -11.09 -14.06
CA ALA A 516 13.32 -11.12 -12.60
C ALA A 516 14.08 -12.35 -12.07
N SER A 517 14.59 -12.24 -10.84
CA SER A 517 15.24 -13.35 -10.12
C SER A 517 14.19 -14.35 -9.62
N LEU A 518 14.32 -15.60 -10.05
CA LEU A 518 13.47 -16.70 -9.54
C LEU A 518 13.64 -16.90 -8.04
N LYS A 519 14.87 -16.73 -7.52
CA LYS A 519 15.15 -16.84 -6.08
C LYS A 519 14.43 -15.75 -5.28
N ALA A 520 14.37 -14.52 -5.81
CA ALA A 520 13.63 -13.44 -5.17
C ALA A 520 12.12 -13.71 -5.16
N ILE A 521 11.56 -14.23 -6.26
CA ILE A 521 10.14 -14.59 -6.33
C ILE A 521 9.82 -15.75 -5.36
N GLU A 522 10.65 -16.80 -5.32
CA GLU A 522 10.49 -17.89 -4.36
C GLU A 522 10.57 -17.38 -2.92
N ALA A 523 11.54 -16.53 -2.59
CA ALA A 523 11.66 -15.93 -1.27
C ALA A 523 10.42 -15.08 -0.90
N ALA A 524 9.86 -14.33 -1.86
CA ALA A 524 8.63 -13.56 -1.67
C ALA A 524 7.44 -14.44 -1.25
N TYR A 525 7.25 -15.60 -1.90
CA TYR A 525 6.25 -16.58 -1.52
C TYR A 525 6.55 -17.15 -0.13
N ARG A 526 7.75 -17.71 0.05
CA ARG A 526 8.18 -18.40 1.28
C ARG A 526 8.15 -17.52 2.52
N GLY A 527 8.57 -16.26 2.39
CA GLY A 527 8.57 -15.25 3.44
C GLY A 527 7.19 -14.65 3.75
N GLY A 528 6.12 -15.15 3.15
CA GLY A 528 4.75 -14.73 3.42
C GLY A 528 4.46 -13.28 3.01
N GLN A 529 5.17 -12.76 2.00
CA GLN A 529 4.90 -11.42 1.44
C GLN A 529 3.92 -11.45 0.28
N VAL A 530 3.63 -12.65 -0.25
CA VAL A 530 2.58 -12.88 -1.25
C VAL A 530 1.39 -13.53 -0.57
N PHE A 531 0.20 -13.00 -0.80
CA PHE A 531 -1.02 -13.64 -0.34
C PHE A 531 -1.32 -14.83 -1.25
N ILE A 532 -1.09 -16.04 -0.76
CA ILE A 532 -1.29 -17.30 -1.50
C ILE A 532 -2.71 -17.85 -1.33
N GLY A 533 -3.57 -17.21 -0.52
CA GLY A 533 -4.97 -17.61 -0.33
C GLY A 533 -5.21 -18.59 0.82
N LYS A 534 -4.18 -19.02 1.55
CA LYS A 534 -4.33 -19.93 2.70
C LYS A 534 -4.82 -19.18 3.94
N LEU A 535 -6.09 -18.81 3.96
CA LEU A 535 -6.71 -18.01 5.02
C LEU A 535 -8.16 -18.46 5.27
N ASN A 536 -8.44 -18.86 6.51
CA ASN A 536 -9.74 -19.42 6.92
C ASN A 536 -10.50 -18.51 7.91
N LEU A 537 -10.02 -17.29 8.16
CA LEU A 537 -10.73 -16.34 9.02
C LEU A 537 -11.97 -15.77 8.30
N PRO A 538 -13.02 -15.38 9.04
CA PRO A 538 -14.07 -14.48 8.57
C PRO A 538 -13.54 -13.21 7.91
N ILE A 539 -14.03 -12.87 6.72
CA ILE A 539 -13.63 -11.67 5.97
C ILE A 539 -14.87 -10.95 5.46
N ILE A 540 -14.97 -9.66 5.77
CA ILE A 540 -15.90 -8.71 5.13
C ILE A 540 -15.05 -7.62 4.45
N ASP A 541 -14.82 -7.76 3.14
CA ASP A 541 -14.13 -6.76 2.32
C ASP A 541 -15.08 -5.62 2.02
N VAL A 542 -14.83 -4.46 2.65
CA VAL A 542 -15.69 -3.27 2.56
C VAL A 542 -15.00 -2.19 1.75
N ARG A 543 -15.67 -1.65 0.74
CA ARG A 543 -15.09 -0.54 -0.04
C ARG A 543 -16.14 0.38 -0.62
N HIS A 544 -15.72 1.60 -0.89
CA HIS A 544 -16.45 2.43 -1.84
C HIS A 544 -16.00 2.12 -3.27
N TYR A 545 -16.91 2.33 -4.22
CA TYR A 545 -16.58 2.32 -5.64
C TYR A 545 -15.85 3.61 -6.03
N LEU A 546 -14.59 3.51 -6.45
CA LEU A 546 -13.71 4.66 -6.71
C LEU A 546 -13.16 4.73 -8.14
N GLU A 547 -13.56 3.83 -9.04
CA GLU A 547 -13.11 3.80 -10.44
C GLU A 547 -13.46 5.13 -11.16
N GLU A 548 -14.62 5.74 -10.84
CA GLU A 548 -15.05 7.04 -11.40
C GLU A 548 -14.18 8.23 -10.94
N LYS A 549 -13.33 8.03 -9.93
CA LYS A 549 -12.36 9.01 -9.45
C LYS A 549 -10.94 8.68 -9.87
N LEU A 550 -10.76 7.62 -10.66
CA LEU A 550 -9.47 7.09 -11.09
C LEU A 550 -8.53 6.87 -9.89
N ASP A 551 -9.07 6.33 -8.81
CA ASP A 551 -8.32 6.07 -7.58
C ASP A 551 -7.46 4.81 -7.73
N MET A 552 -6.39 4.70 -6.94
CA MET A 552 -5.52 3.51 -6.93
C MET A 552 -6.22 2.25 -6.39
N HIS A 553 -7.33 2.39 -5.66
CA HIS A 553 -8.02 1.28 -5.01
C HIS A 553 -9.03 0.60 -5.95
N HIS A 554 -8.53 -0.17 -6.90
CA HIS A 554 -9.36 -0.86 -7.89
C HIS A 554 -10.24 -1.95 -7.26
N ILE A 555 -11.49 -2.07 -7.73
CA ILE A 555 -12.43 -3.10 -7.31
C ILE A 555 -11.95 -4.51 -7.67
N SER A 556 -11.22 -4.67 -8.77
CA SER A 556 -10.65 -5.96 -9.22
C SER A 556 -9.74 -6.61 -8.18
N ALA A 557 -9.16 -5.84 -7.28
CA ALA A 557 -8.30 -6.34 -6.22
C ALA A 557 -9.04 -7.28 -5.22
N SER A 558 -10.34 -7.05 -4.93
CA SER A 558 -11.15 -7.99 -4.12
C SER A 558 -11.28 -9.35 -4.79
N PHE A 559 -11.48 -9.34 -6.10
CA PHE A 559 -11.68 -10.55 -6.88
C PHE A 559 -10.37 -11.31 -7.10
N SER A 560 -9.24 -10.60 -7.18
CA SER A 560 -7.92 -11.21 -7.09
C SER A 560 -7.75 -11.98 -5.77
N THR A 561 -8.07 -11.37 -4.61
CA THR A 561 -8.08 -12.06 -3.30
C THR A 561 -9.00 -13.28 -3.31
N ARG A 562 -10.22 -13.14 -3.85
CA ARG A 562 -11.21 -14.21 -3.95
C ARG A 562 -10.69 -15.41 -4.76
N LEU A 563 -10.09 -15.15 -5.92
CA LEU A 563 -9.53 -16.19 -6.78
C LEU A 563 -8.39 -16.94 -6.09
N ARG A 564 -7.57 -16.25 -5.29
CA ARG A 564 -6.50 -16.89 -4.52
C ARG A 564 -7.05 -17.75 -3.38
N LEU A 565 -8.08 -17.27 -2.66
CA LEU A 565 -8.81 -18.10 -1.68
C LEU A 565 -9.36 -19.37 -2.34
N GLN A 566 -10.04 -19.21 -3.49
CA GLN A 566 -10.58 -20.34 -4.27
C GLN A 566 -9.48 -21.33 -4.66
N GLN A 567 -8.34 -20.84 -5.15
CA GLN A 567 -7.23 -21.69 -5.59
C GLN A 567 -6.60 -22.46 -4.42
N ALA A 568 -6.43 -21.84 -3.26
CA ALA A 568 -5.72 -22.44 -2.14
C ALA A 568 -6.60 -23.29 -1.22
N ASN A 569 -7.84 -22.88 -1.00
CA ASN A 569 -8.77 -23.54 -0.07
C ASN A 569 -9.84 -24.38 -0.79
N GLY A 570 -9.95 -24.27 -2.11
CA GLY A 570 -11.06 -24.86 -2.88
C GLY A 570 -12.39 -24.11 -2.74
N HIS A 571 -12.44 -23.04 -1.94
CA HIS A 571 -13.60 -22.20 -1.73
C HIS A 571 -13.21 -20.77 -1.33
N TYR A 572 -14.14 -19.83 -1.43
CA TYR A 572 -14.03 -18.47 -0.88
C TYR A 572 -15.18 -18.11 0.07
N GLU A 573 -15.89 -19.11 0.59
CA GLU A 573 -17.12 -18.91 1.36
C GLU A 573 -16.94 -18.13 2.68
N ASN A 574 -15.70 -18.00 3.17
CA ASN A 574 -15.31 -17.15 4.29
C ASN A 574 -15.05 -15.68 3.92
N GLN A 575 -15.28 -15.27 2.66
CA GLN A 575 -15.17 -13.90 2.19
C GLN A 575 -16.50 -13.37 1.67
N VAL A 576 -16.87 -12.17 2.13
CA VAL A 576 -17.98 -11.38 1.61
C VAL A 576 -17.47 -10.04 1.11
N ILE A 577 -17.92 -9.60 -0.07
CA ILE A 577 -17.52 -8.34 -0.71
C ILE A 577 -18.71 -7.37 -0.71
N TRP A 578 -18.51 -6.24 -0.05
CA TRP A 578 -19.45 -5.14 0.06
C TRP A 578 -18.92 -3.88 -0.62
N VAL A 579 -19.69 -3.36 -1.57
CA VAL A 579 -19.32 -2.16 -2.33
C VAL A 579 -20.43 -1.12 -2.26
N ALA A 580 -20.09 0.08 -1.81
CA ALA A 580 -21.04 1.19 -1.71
C ALA A 580 -20.62 2.39 -2.57
N LYS A 581 -21.55 3.31 -2.85
CA LYS A 581 -21.18 4.67 -3.26
C LYS A 581 -20.49 5.38 -2.09
N ARG A 582 -19.68 6.39 -2.41
CA ARG A 582 -18.81 7.09 -1.45
C ARG A 582 -19.55 7.77 -0.30
N ASP A 583 -20.81 8.08 -0.49
CA ASP A 583 -21.64 8.82 0.47
C ASP A 583 -22.19 7.91 1.58
N PHE A 584 -22.10 6.58 1.40
CA PHE A 584 -22.53 5.58 2.38
C PHE A 584 -21.36 4.66 2.79
N ASP A 585 -21.07 4.61 4.09
CA ASP A 585 -20.04 3.74 4.67
C ASP A 585 -20.68 2.59 5.48
N PRO A 586 -20.68 1.34 4.97
CA PRO A 586 -21.27 0.20 5.67
C PRO A 586 -20.36 -0.41 6.75
N THR A 587 -19.27 0.27 7.16
CA THR A 587 -18.30 -0.26 8.14
C THR A 587 -18.95 -0.60 9.49
N ASN A 588 -19.89 0.21 9.98
CA ASN A 588 -20.57 -0.06 11.24
C ASN A 588 -21.43 -1.33 11.15
N GLN A 589 -22.16 -1.51 10.04
CA GLN A 589 -22.92 -2.73 9.76
C GLN A 589 -22.00 -3.95 9.63
N ALA A 590 -20.81 -3.77 9.02
CA ALA A 590 -19.81 -4.83 8.95
C ALA A 590 -19.30 -5.26 10.34
N PHE A 591 -19.11 -4.33 11.28
CA PHE A 591 -18.78 -4.69 12.67
C PHE A 591 -19.89 -5.48 13.35
N GLU A 592 -21.15 -5.09 13.17
CA GLU A 592 -22.31 -5.78 13.76
C GLU A 592 -22.43 -7.22 13.23
N LEU A 593 -22.31 -7.43 11.92
CA LEU A 593 -22.35 -8.77 11.34
C LEU A 593 -21.09 -9.60 11.64
N MET A 594 -19.92 -8.95 11.73
CA MET A 594 -18.68 -9.61 12.14
C MET A 594 -18.77 -10.08 13.60
N ASP A 595 -19.36 -9.29 14.49
CA ASP A 595 -19.60 -9.69 15.89
C ASP A 595 -20.47 -10.95 15.96
N LEU A 596 -21.59 -10.99 15.24
CA LEU A 596 -22.45 -12.19 15.16
C LEU A 596 -21.67 -13.40 14.63
N TRP A 597 -20.84 -13.21 13.60
CA TRP A 597 -20.04 -14.27 13.01
C TRP A 597 -19.02 -14.82 14.01
N LEU A 598 -18.27 -13.96 14.69
CA LEU A 598 -17.23 -14.33 15.64
C LEU A 598 -17.80 -14.94 16.92
N LEU A 599 -18.90 -14.43 17.45
CA LEU A 599 -19.57 -15.01 18.61
C LEU A 599 -20.12 -16.40 18.30
N LYS A 600 -20.67 -16.63 17.09
CA LYS A 600 -21.09 -17.97 16.66
C LYS A 600 -19.89 -18.92 16.57
N ARG A 601 -18.73 -18.47 16.09
CA ARG A 601 -17.50 -19.28 16.09
C ARG A 601 -17.00 -19.61 17.48
N LEU A 602 -17.12 -18.68 18.41
CA LEU A 602 -16.74 -18.90 19.81
C LEU A 602 -17.66 -19.93 20.48
N ALA A 603 -18.97 -19.87 20.20
CA ALA A 603 -19.95 -20.81 20.72
C ALA A 603 -19.86 -22.22 20.09
N PHE A 604 -19.41 -22.30 18.84
CA PHE A 604 -19.31 -23.54 18.05
C PHE A 604 -17.92 -23.70 17.40
N PRO A 605 -16.88 -24.02 18.18
CA PRO A 605 -15.49 -24.07 17.70
C PRO A 605 -15.23 -25.11 16.59
N GLU A 606 -16.10 -26.12 16.46
CA GLU A 606 -16.05 -27.14 15.42
C GLU A 606 -16.42 -26.60 14.03
N LEU A 607 -17.13 -25.46 13.96
CA LEU A 607 -17.51 -24.84 12.69
C LEU A 607 -16.35 -24.04 12.11
N ASN A 608 -16.10 -24.24 10.82
CA ASN A 608 -15.22 -23.35 10.06
C ASN A 608 -15.91 -22.01 9.76
N ALA A 609 -15.16 -21.04 9.21
CA ALA A 609 -15.72 -19.70 8.99
C ALA A 609 -16.89 -19.70 8.01
N ALA A 610 -16.86 -20.54 6.97
CA ALA A 610 -17.96 -20.65 6.02
C ALA A 610 -19.25 -21.16 6.69
N GLN A 611 -19.15 -22.21 7.51
CA GLN A 611 -20.27 -22.82 8.22
C GLN A 611 -20.85 -21.91 9.32
N SER A 612 -20.00 -21.11 9.96
CA SER A 612 -20.42 -20.18 11.00
C SER A 612 -20.92 -18.83 10.44
N LYS A 613 -20.85 -18.60 9.13
CA LYS A 613 -21.25 -17.33 8.52
C LYS A 613 -22.74 -17.03 8.74
N PRO A 614 -23.12 -15.81 9.16
CA PRO A 614 -24.53 -15.41 9.22
C PRO A 614 -25.20 -15.52 7.85
N VAL A 615 -26.43 -16.06 7.79
CA VAL A 615 -27.15 -16.29 6.52
C VAL A 615 -27.41 -14.97 5.78
N GLN A 616 -27.70 -13.90 6.52
CA GLN A 616 -27.90 -12.55 5.99
C GLN A 616 -26.62 -11.88 5.46
N LEU A 617 -25.42 -12.42 5.79
CA LEU A 617 -24.16 -11.84 5.36
C LEU A 617 -23.78 -12.40 3.98
N GLN A 618 -24.23 -11.70 2.94
CA GLN A 618 -24.01 -12.04 1.53
C GLN A 618 -23.23 -10.94 0.81
N ASP A 619 -22.66 -11.27 -0.35
CA ASP A 619 -22.10 -10.28 -1.26
C ASP A 619 -23.18 -9.25 -1.62
N THR A 620 -22.85 -7.97 -1.50
CA THR A 620 -23.84 -6.88 -1.55
C THR A 620 -23.25 -5.63 -2.21
N CYS A 621 -24.08 -4.91 -2.95
CA CYS A 621 -23.77 -3.55 -3.38
C CYS A 621 -24.86 -2.56 -2.96
N PHE A 622 -24.44 -1.36 -2.60
CA PHE A 622 -25.30 -0.30 -2.05
C PHE A 622 -25.30 0.94 -2.95
N ASP A 623 -26.39 1.69 -2.95
CA ASP A 623 -26.48 3.02 -3.56
C ASP A 623 -25.86 4.11 -2.64
N ASP A 624 -26.05 5.38 -2.98
CA ASP A 624 -25.57 6.55 -2.22
C ASP A 624 -26.40 6.87 -0.97
N GLN A 625 -27.60 6.31 -0.82
CA GLN A 625 -28.41 6.43 0.39
C GLN A 625 -28.26 5.21 1.32
N GLY A 626 -27.52 4.18 0.89
CA GLY A 626 -27.30 2.94 1.63
C GLY A 626 -28.37 1.88 1.41
N SER A 627 -29.25 2.04 0.42
CA SER A 627 -30.18 0.98 0.00
C SER A 627 -29.42 -0.11 -0.73
N VAL A 628 -29.83 -1.36 -0.53
CA VAL A 628 -29.28 -2.52 -1.23
C VAL A 628 -29.74 -2.47 -2.69
N LEU A 629 -28.78 -2.36 -3.62
CA LEU A 629 -29.03 -2.45 -5.06
C LEU A 629 -29.21 -3.92 -5.49
N ALA A 630 -28.35 -4.79 -4.96
CA ALA A 630 -28.47 -6.23 -5.10
C ALA A 630 -27.63 -6.95 -4.02
N GLU A 631 -28.08 -8.14 -3.66
CA GLU A 631 -27.40 -9.06 -2.74
C GLU A 631 -27.49 -10.50 -3.26
N GLY A 632 -26.46 -11.31 -3.01
CA GLY A 632 -26.46 -12.74 -3.32
C GLY A 632 -25.18 -13.26 -3.98
N LYS A 633 -25.14 -14.56 -4.26
CA LYS A 633 -23.93 -15.26 -4.71
C LYS A 633 -23.39 -14.78 -6.07
N ASP A 634 -24.28 -14.45 -6.99
CA ASP A 634 -23.93 -14.17 -8.39
C ASP A 634 -23.94 -12.67 -8.72
N VAL A 635 -24.17 -11.80 -7.73
CA VAL A 635 -24.28 -10.34 -7.99
C VAL A 635 -23.00 -9.72 -8.54
N TRP A 636 -21.85 -10.33 -8.25
CA TRP A 636 -20.55 -9.91 -8.74
C TRP A 636 -20.05 -10.72 -9.95
N HIS A 637 -20.88 -11.59 -10.54
CA HIS A 637 -20.49 -12.36 -11.72
C HIS A 637 -20.06 -11.44 -12.86
N GLY A 638 -18.89 -11.68 -13.44
CA GLY A 638 -18.24 -10.74 -14.34
C GLY A 638 -17.07 -11.34 -15.13
N ASN A 639 -16.26 -10.47 -15.75
CA ASN A 639 -15.14 -10.88 -16.60
C ASN A 639 -14.05 -11.65 -15.83
N TRP A 640 -14.01 -11.52 -14.50
CA TRP A 640 -12.96 -12.08 -13.64
C TRP A 640 -13.18 -13.56 -13.28
N ASN A 641 -14.40 -14.07 -13.39
CA ASN A 641 -14.76 -15.45 -13.04
C ASN A 641 -15.37 -16.26 -14.18
N ASN A 642 -15.20 -15.82 -15.44
CA ASN A 642 -15.69 -16.55 -16.60
C ASN A 642 -14.66 -16.59 -17.75
N GLY A 643 -14.49 -17.77 -18.37
CA GLY A 643 -13.75 -17.95 -19.62
C GLY A 643 -14.50 -17.46 -20.87
N ASP A 644 -15.75 -17.01 -20.72
CA ASP A 644 -16.64 -16.55 -21.78
C ASP A 644 -16.52 -15.05 -22.11
N TYR A 645 -15.46 -14.38 -21.63
CA TYR A 645 -15.19 -12.98 -21.96
C TYR A 645 -15.22 -12.77 -23.48
N GLY A 646 -16.15 -11.94 -23.97
CA GLY A 646 -16.36 -11.68 -25.40
C GLY A 646 -17.41 -12.54 -26.11
N LYS A 647 -18.09 -13.47 -25.42
CA LYS A 647 -19.25 -14.19 -25.98
C LYS A 647 -20.51 -13.29 -26.02
N LYS A 648 -21.35 -13.49 -27.05
CA LYS A 648 -22.58 -12.69 -27.30
C LYS A 648 -23.61 -12.76 -26.16
N ASP A 649 -23.64 -13.84 -25.39
CA ASP A 649 -24.65 -14.09 -24.33
C ASP A 649 -24.11 -13.87 -22.90
N PHE A 650 -23.01 -13.12 -22.76
CA PHE A 650 -22.42 -12.83 -21.45
C PHE A 650 -23.31 -11.90 -20.62
N LYS A 651 -23.89 -12.43 -19.53
CA LYS A 651 -24.71 -11.68 -18.57
C LYS A 651 -23.91 -11.39 -17.30
N ARG A 652 -23.76 -10.12 -16.95
CA ARG A 652 -23.11 -9.70 -15.71
C ARG A 652 -24.09 -9.81 -14.54
N GLY A 653 -23.55 -10.01 -13.33
CA GLY A 653 -24.34 -9.87 -12.09
C GLY A 653 -24.74 -8.41 -11.88
N VAL A 654 -25.87 -8.18 -11.21
CA VAL A 654 -26.46 -6.82 -11.04
C VAL A 654 -25.47 -5.82 -10.44
N CYS A 655 -24.68 -6.24 -9.45
CA CYS A 655 -23.65 -5.37 -8.88
C CYS A 655 -22.49 -5.11 -9.84
N ALA A 656 -22.06 -6.11 -10.63
CA ALA A 656 -21.03 -5.92 -11.65
C ALA A 656 -21.51 -5.12 -12.88
N GLU A 657 -22.83 -5.03 -13.12
CA GLU A 657 -23.43 -4.12 -14.11
C GLU A 657 -23.41 -2.68 -13.61
N HIS A 658 -23.75 -2.46 -12.33
CA HIS A 658 -23.78 -1.13 -11.73
C HIS A 658 -22.37 -0.58 -11.43
N TYR A 659 -21.47 -1.46 -10.98
CA TYR A 659 -20.10 -1.16 -10.60
C TYR A 659 -19.14 -1.95 -11.49
N ALA A 660 -18.72 -1.32 -12.59
CA ALA A 660 -17.84 -1.94 -13.58
C ALA A 660 -16.50 -2.39 -12.95
N ILE A 661 -16.07 -3.60 -13.33
CA ILE A 661 -14.82 -4.20 -12.84
C ILE A 661 -13.77 -4.09 -13.94
N PHE A 662 -12.91 -3.08 -13.84
CA PHE A 662 -11.78 -2.89 -14.74
C PHE A 662 -10.62 -3.83 -14.41
N SER A 663 -9.79 -4.15 -15.40
CA SER A 663 -8.68 -5.10 -15.26
C SER A 663 -7.36 -4.37 -14.99
N ASN A 664 -6.23 -4.96 -15.38
CA ASN A 664 -4.93 -4.30 -15.43
C ASN A 664 -4.16 -4.73 -16.69
N SER A 665 -2.95 -4.19 -16.85
CA SER A 665 -2.09 -4.40 -18.02
C SER A 665 -1.73 -5.87 -18.26
N ARG A 666 -1.54 -6.63 -17.18
CA ARG A 666 -1.17 -8.05 -17.26
C ARG A 666 -2.35 -8.91 -17.69
N ILE A 667 -3.56 -8.56 -17.26
CA ILE A 667 -4.78 -9.21 -17.74
C ILE A 667 -5.05 -8.86 -19.21
N GLN A 668 -4.79 -7.62 -19.64
CA GLN A 668 -4.87 -7.25 -21.07
C GLN A 668 -3.82 -7.95 -21.94
N ALA A 669 -2.76 -8.47 -21.32
CA ALA A 669 -1.77 -9.35 -21.93
C ALA A 669 -2.14 -10.85 -21.79
N GLU A 670 -3.39 -11.18 -21.50
CA GLU A 670 -3.94 -12.54 -21.30
C GLU A 670 -3.43 -13.26 -20.02
N GLY A 671 -2.88 -12.51 -19.07
CA GLY A 671 -2.55 -13.01 -17.74
C GLY A 671 -3.80 -13.25 -16.87
N PRO A 672 -3.69 -14.05 -15.79
CA PRO A 672 -4.84 -14.42 -14.98
C PRO A 672 -5.28 -13.29 -14.04
N TRP A 673 -6.59 -13.21 -13.77
CA TRP A 673 -7.19 -12.22 -12.85
C TRP A 673 -6.70 -12.33 -11.39
N GLN A 674 -6.18 -13.48 -10.99
CA GLN A 674 -5.58 -13.66 -9.67
C GLN A 674 -4.31 -12.80 -9.49
N GLY A 675 -3.63 -12.44 -10.58
CA GLY A 675 -2.64 -11.36 -10.62
C GLY A 675 -1.31 -11.61 -9.91
N SER A 676 -1.00 -12.84 -9.47
CA SER A 676 0.26 -13.18 -8.79
C SER A 676 1.32 -13.82 -9.69
N VAL A 677 1.22 -13.72 -11.02
CA VAL A 677 2.26 -14.25 -11.93
C VAL A 677 3.36 -13.21 -12.07
N PHE A 678 4.40 -13.32 -11.24
CA PHE A 678 5.56 -12.44 -11.29
C PHE A 678 6.39 -12.69 -12.54
N LYS A 679 6.74 -13.96 -12.79
CA LYS A 679 7.47 -14.39 -13.98
C LYS A 679 6.77 -15.59 -14.61
N CYS A 680 6.30 -15.42 -15.84
CA CYS A 680 5.65 -16.51 -16.57
C CYS A 680 6.66 -17.57 -17.02
N TYR A 681 6.20 -18.82 -17.18
CA TYR A 681 6.88 -19.74 -18.09
C TYR A 681 6.77 -19.21 -19.51
N LYS A 682 7.81 -19.44 -20.33
CA LYS A 682 7.83 -19.00 -21.72
C LYS A 682 7.84 -20.21 -22.64
N ILE A 683 7.07 -20.13 -23.73
CA ILE A 683 7.17 -21.06 -24.85
C ILE A 683 7.74 -20.36 -26.09
N PRO A 684 8.39 -21.08 -27.01
CA PRO A 684 8.80 -20.53 -28.31
C PRO A 684 7.63 -19.84 -29.03
N PHE A 685 7.91 -18.75 -29.74
CA PHE A 685 6.89 -17.98 -30.44
C PHE A 685 6.15 -18.82 -31.50
N GLU A 686 6.86 -19.69 -32.20
CA GLU A 686 6.32 -20.64 -33.18
C GLU A 686 5.32 -21.60 -32.53
N GLN A 687 5.65 -22.14 -31.36
CA GLN A 687 4.75 -22.99 -30.59
C GLN A 687 3.49 -22.23 -30.14
N ALA A 688 3.61 -20.95 -29.81
CA ALA A 688 2.45 -20.12 -29.47
C ALA A 688 1.49 -19.92 -30.66
N ILE A 689 2.02 -19.80 -31.88
CA ILE A 689 1.19 -19.78 -33.10
C ILE A 689 0.47 -21.11 -33.27
N GLU A 690 1.18 -22.23 -33.15
CA GLU A 690 0.59 -23.58 -33.27
C GLU A 690 -0.50 -23.85 -32.23
N GLN A 691 -0.35 -23.31 -31.03
CA GLN A 691 -1.35 -23.39 -29.95
C GLN A 691 -2.53 -22.41 -30.12
N GLY A 692 -2.57 -21.62 -31.21
CA GLY A 692 -3.69 -20.72 -31.50
C GLY A 692 -3.77 -19.49 -30.60
N MET A 693 -2.66 -19.08 -29.98
CA MET A 693 -2.62 -17.98 -29.00
C MET A 693 -3.06 -16.63 -29.60
N TYR A 694 -2.94 -16.48 -30.93
CA TYR A 694 -3.29 -15.29 -31.70
C TYR A 694 -4.67 -15.36 -32.38
N ALA A 695 -5.51 -16.34 -32.03
CA ALA A 695 -6.81 -16.56 -32.65
C ALA A 695 -6.72 -16.67 -34.19
N ASP A 696 -7.62 -16.03 -34.94
CA ASP A 696 -7.71 -16.06 -36.41
C ASP A 696 -6.96 -14.88 -37.08
N ILE A 697 -6.04 -14.22 -36.37
CA ILE A 697 -5.27 -13.09 -36.89
C ILE A 697 -4.16 -13.58 -37.85
N ASP A 698 -4.14 -13.07 -39.08
CA ASP A 698 -3.06 -13.33 -40.03
C ASP A 698 -1.78 -12.59 -39.61
N LEU A 699 -0.74 -13.35 -39.26
CA LEU A 699 0.54 -12.81 -38.79
C LEU A 699 1.57 -12.58 -39.90
N THR A 700 1.25 -12.97 -41.14
CA THR A 700 2.21 -13.10 -42.24
C THR A 700 3.04 -11.84 -42.46
N GLU A 701 2.39 -10.67 -42.51
CA GLU A 701 3.05 -9.39 -42.78
C GLU A 701 4.02 -8.94 -41.68
N GLN A 702 3.84 -9.41 -40.44
CA GLN A 702 4.62 -8.96 -39.28
C GLN A 702 5.44 -10.08 -38.62
N LEU A 703 5.45 -11.27 -39.21
CA LEU A 703 6.03 -12.48 -38.62
C LEU A 703 7.51 -12.28 -38.24
N THR A 704 8.30 -11.66 -39.11
CA THR A 704 9.72 -11.36 -38.85
C THR A 704 9.89 -10.43 -37.65
N SER A 705 9.05 -9.40 -37.53
CA SER A 705 9.10 -8.45 -36.41
C SER A 705 8.70 -9.13 -35.09
N LEU A 706 7.66 -9.96 -35.11
CA LEU A 706 7.21 -10.70 -33.93
C LEU A 706 8.27 -11.70 -33.45
N ARG A 707 8.93 -12.42 -34.36
CA ARG A 707 10.07 -13.30 -34.05
C ARG A 707 11.22 -12.55 -33.38
N ALA A 708 11.52 -11.34 -33.84
CA ALA A 708 12.57 -10.52 -33.22
C ALA A 708 12.16 -10.05 -31.81
N ILE A 709 10.93 -9.56 -31.66
CA ILE A 709 10.38 -9.07 -30.38
C ILE A 709 10.32 -10.19 -29.34
N PHE A 710 9.87 -11.38 -29.74
CA PHE A 710 9.64 -12.53 -28.85
C PHE A 710 10.69 -13.65 -29.05
N SER A 711 11.93 -13.27 -29.38
CA SER A 711 13.05 -14.20 -29.58
C SER A 711 13.36 -15.05 -28.34
N GLN A 712 12.99 -14.57 -27.15
CA GLN A 712 13.13 -15.29 -25.87
C GLN A 712 11.86 -16.06 -25.47
N GLY A 713 10.90 -16.20 -26.39
CA GLY A 713 9.59 -16.81 -26.17
C GLY A 713 8.54 -15.82 -25.65
N VAL A 714 7.30 -16.30 -25.59
CA VAL A 714 6.13 -15.59 -25.07
C VAL A 714 5.60 -16.26 -23.81
N CYS A 715 4.95 -15.49 -22.94
CA CYS A 715 4.34 -16.03 -21.73
C CYS A 715 3.27 -17.09 -22.02
N ASP A 716 3.42 -18.25 -21.39
CA ASP A 716 2.37 -19.26 -21.22
C ASP A 716 1.86 -19.20 -19.79
N TYR A 717 0.74 -18.48 -19.60
CA TYR A 717 0.12 -18.30 -18.29
C TYR A 717 -0.56 -19.56 -17.76
N SER A 718 -0.77 -20.60 -18.58
CA SER A 718 -1.38 -21.86 -18.13
C SER A 718 -0.48 -22.64 -17.17
N GLN A 719 0.84 -22.44 -17.27
CA GLN A 719 1.83 -23.03 -16.37
C GLN A 719 2.03 -22.24 -15.07
N GLY A 720 1.40 -21.07 -14.93
CA GLY A 720 1.48 -20.24 -13.74
C GLY A 720 2.78 -19.45 -13.63
N ASP A 721 3.25 -19.29 -12.39
CA ASP A 721 4.41 -18.47 -12.05
C ASP A 721 5.66 -19.35 -11.87
N ALA A 722 6.69 -19.10 -12.67
CA ALA A 722 7.92 -19.87 -12.68
C ALA A 722 8.72 -19.75 -11.37
N GLY A 723 8.49 -18.69 -10.59
CA GLY A 723 9.11 -18.53 -9.27
C GLY A 723 8.27 -19.06 -8.11
N ARG A 724 7.08 -19.63 -8.36
CA ARG A 724 6.25 -20.22 -7.30
C ARG A 724 6.85 -21.55 -6.84
N PRO A 725 7.12 -21.74 -5.54
CA PRO A 725 7.58 -23.02 -5.04
C PRO A 725 6.54 -24.13 -5.24
N SER A 726 7.00 -25.32 -5.61
CA SER A 726 6.12 -26.46 -5.93
C SER A 726 5.40 -27.07 -4.72
N ASP A 727 5.85 -26.74 -3.50
CA ASP A 727 5.28 -27.20 -2.22
C ASP A 727 4.16 -26.30 -1.66
N LEU A 728 3.71 -25.27 -2.41
CA LEU A 728 2.72 -24.28 -1.95
C LEU A 728 1.30 -24.39 -2.51
#